data_AF-A0A836H349-F1
#
_entry.id   AF-A0A836H349-F1
#
_cell.length_a   1.000
_cell.length_b   1.000
_cell.length_c   1.000
_cell.angle_alpha   90.00
_cell.angle_beta   90.00
_cell.angle_gamma   90.00
#
_symmetry.space_group_name_H-M   'P 1'
#
loop_
_entity.id
_entity.type
_entity.pdbx_description
1 polymer ?
#
loop_
_entity_poly.entity_id
_entity_poly.type
_entity_poly.pdbx_seq_one_letter_code
_entity_poly.pdbx_strand_id
1 'polypeptide(L)'
;MSSSSLPQWKSIARAPLPVSYLHKNLCFQLLDCCQTKGSPHETVSRVRHTEVPVVRLYGVTAEGFSVLAHCYNYEPYLWIEAPPNWLPVHSQGLMRELNQQLSNQTRLQDTVVRVEVHQRRSLMYFKGGQLVPHLKIVVQLPQHIPKLRSLLSDRGVSYPGAWDGVRIFPTFESNVIFPLRFLVDNGIGGSNWLTLTYGKFLSCPVKTSSCQIEVACSHEDVQNHEPLGDYLSIAPFRILSIDIECQGRKGLFPEPEHDPVIQIANHCVEYGHESEPLTKTIFTLKSCAPIAGAQVFSYETEAEMLLAWATFMNALDPDILTGYNICNFDFPYLLNRATTLKASDAFHYWGRQIHERTVARDKKFQSKQMGNREYTELTLEGRIIMDAMVVIQRDYKLRSYSLNSVSQNFLGEQKEDVHHSIISDLQCGDEETRRRLAVYCLKDAFLPVKLLDRLMCIVNNVEMARVTGVPVGWLLERGQQIKVFSMLLRKAQKKKLVVPTVEYTGGTDRGYEGATVIDPIKGFYNCPVATLDFASLYPSIIIAHNLCYSTLVRPADARLYPEDALDRSPTSDVFVKKDVFPGILPEVLQDLLAARKHAREMMKDVPMYSLEYKVLNGRQLALKVSANSVYGFTGAQVGKLPCLEISASVTAYGRQMIDKTKSLVEELYPGACVLYGDTDSVMVKCVTDEKATDKERLQAAMDFGIEAADRVSSNFLKPIKLEFEKVYFPYLLMNKKRYAGLLWTNTDRFDKLDAKGIETVRRDNCPLVARMVSGVLNRILIHRSVESAVEFVKGTISDLLLNRLDISNLVITKAFSKAEDEYAGAQAHIALVERMRHRDPASAPTIGDRVAYVIIKAAKGAKAYERSEDPIYVLDNNIPIDTQYYLEHQLAPPILRVFEGVLDDPSVLIKGDHTRHIAISAPSKNAGGLMRFVKIQLQCISCRAAIKEGALCDNCQERAPEVYGKIIAKRNHYEAIYSQVWTQCQQCQGSLNQEVICSSRDCPVFYMRKKVQKDLFEQQVLLDRFGVVDDW
;
A
#
# COMPACT_ATOMS: atom_id res chain seq x y z
N MET A 1 32.97 21.38 -5.25
CA MET A 1 32.28 22.65 -5.56
C MET A 1 32.03 23.38 -4.24
N SER A 2 32.82 24.42 -3.95
CA SER A 2 32.63 25.26 -2.76
C SER A 2 31.30 26.01 -2.82
N SER A 3 30.71 26.25 -1.66
CA SER A 3 29.38 26.77 -1.36
C SER A 3 29.06 28.20 -1.86
N SER A 4 29.13 28.46 -3.16
CA SER A 4 28.41 29.60 -3.74
C SER A 4 27.06 29.11 -4.22
N SER A 5 26.08 29.01 -3.30
CA SER A 5 24.68 29.02 -3.73
C SER A 5 24.49 30.27 -4.57
N LEU A 6 23.97 30.11 -5.80
CA LEU A 6 23.56 31.24 -6.62
C LEU A 6 22.68 32.15 -5.74
N PRO A 7 22.86 33.49 -5.78
CA PRO A 7 22.10 34.42 -4.92
C PRO A 7 20.60 34.16 -4.90
N GLN A 8 20.06 33.64 -6.01
CA GLN A 8 18.66 33.31 -6.24
C GLN A 8 18.05 32.28 -5.26
N TRP A 9 18.83 31.35 -4.69
CA TRP A 9 18.28 30.28 -3.83
C TRP A 9 18.57 30.46 -2.34
N LYS A 10 19.18 31.58 -1.94
CA LYS A 10 19.57 31.80 -0.53
C LYS A 10 18.40 31.81 0.44
N SER A 11 17.22 32.24 0.01
CA SER A 11 16.03 32.34 0.87
C SER A 11 15.40 31.00 1.23
N ILE A 12 15.62 29.95 0.44
CA ILE A 12 15.05 28.61 0.65
C ILE A 12 16.06 27.63 1.29
N ALA A 13 17.33 28.02 1.38
CA ALA A 13 18.37 27.21 2.00
C ALA A 13 18.09 27.02 3.51
N ARG A 14 18.65 25.96 4.09
CA ARG A 14 18.64 25.80 5.56
C ARG A 14 19.36 26.98 6.20
N ALA A 15 18.89 27.37 7.39
CA ALA A 15 19.51 28.45 8.16
C ALA A 15 21.02 28.21 8.33
N PRO A 16 21.89 29.24 8.26
CA PRO A 16 23.33 29.06 8.43
C PRO A 16 23.67 28.42 9.78
N LEU A 17 24.62 27.49 9.77
CA LEU A 17 25.07 26.82 10.99
C LEU A 17 25.84 27.81 11.87
N PRO A 18 25.45 28.02 13.15
CA PRO A 18 26.24 28.84 14.07
C PRO A 18 27.62 28.24 14.33
N VAL A 19 28.66 29.07 14.43
CA VAL A 19 30.05 28.61 14.68
C VAL A 19 30.18 27.85 16.01
N SER A 20 29.35 28.18 17.00
CA SER A 20 29.30 27.50 18.30
C SER A 20 28.70 26.09 18.24
N TYR A 21 28.07 25.69 17.15
CA TYR A 21 27.30 24.44 17.08
C TYR A 21 28.18 23.18 17.16
N LEU A 22 29.43 23.25 16.72
CA LEU A 22 30.42 22.17 16.87
C LEU A 22 31.07 22.15 18.27
N HIS A 23 30.76 23.13 19.12
CA HIS A 23 31.27 23.26 20.50
C HIS A 23 30.24 22.82 21.55
N LYS A 24 29.24 22.01 21.14
CA LYS A 24 28.21 21.42 21.99
C LYS A 24 27.93 19.98 21.58
N ASN A 25 27.13 19.28 22.39
CA ASN A 25 26.63 17.96 22.03
C ASN A 25 25.78 18.07 20.75
N LEU A 26 26.06 17.19 19.79
CA LEU A 26 25.33 17.12 18.53
C LEU A 26 24.19 16.13 18.68
N CYS A 27 22.95 16.62 18.77
CA CYS A 27 21.75 15.80 18.85
C CYS A 27 20.93 15.89 17.55
N PHE A 28 20.58 14.75 16.97
CA PHE A 28 19.84 14.68 15.71
C PHE A 28 19.00 13.40 15.61
N GLN A 29 17.90 13.46 14.85
CA GLN A 29 17.07 12.29 14.56
C GLN A 29 17.60 11.53 13.35
N LEU A 30 17.80 10.22 13.50
CA LEU A 30 18.25 9.33 12.42
C LEU A 30 17.22 9.28 11.28
N LEU A 31 17.66 9.56 10.06
CA LEU A 31 16.85 9.45 8.85
C LEU A 31 17.25 8.22 8.02
N ASP A 32 18.55 8.07 7.76
CA ASP A 32 19.09 7.02 6.91
C ASP A 32 20.42 6.45 7.46
N CYS A 33 20.70 5.20 7.14
CA CYS A 33 21.89 4.47 7.59
C CYS A 33 22.49 3.68 6.42
N CYS A 34 23.59 4.20 5.86
CA CYS A 34 24.26 3.64 4.70
C CYS A 34 25.63 3.06 5.08
N GLN A 35 26.20 2.24 4.19
CA GLN A 35 27.57 1.74 4.33
C GLN A 35 28.42 2.26 3.17
N THR A 36 29.69 2.49 3.44
CA THR A 36 30.70 2.72 2.41
C THR A 36 32.03 2.08 2.84
N LYS A 37 33.04 2.15 1.97
CA LYS A 37 34.42 1.82 2.31
C LYS A 37 35.30 3.04 2.04
N GLY A 38 36.31 3.23 2.88
CA GLY A 38 37.23 4.36 2.74
C GLY A 38 38.53 4.12 3.48
N SER A 39 39.43 5.09 3.45
CA SER A 39 40.65 5.06 4.23
C SER A 39 40.36 5.22 5.73
N PRO A 40 41.17 4.63 6.62
CA PRO A 40 41.05 4.86 8.05
C PRO A 40 41.27 6.34 8.37
N HIS A 41 40.43 6.89 9.25
CA HIS A 41 40.59 8.26 9.73
C HIS A 41 41.78 8.34 10.69
N GLU A 42 42.68 9.31 10.49
CA GLU A 42 43.97 9.40 11.19
C GLU A 42 43.85 9.37 12.73
N THR A 43 42.90 10.13 13.28
CA THR A 43 42.67 10.24 14.73
C THR A 43 41.62 9.26 15.27
N VAL A 44 40.53 9.04 14.54
CA VAL A 44 39.38 8.26 15.03
C VAL A 44 39.60 6.76 14.86
N SER A 45 40.22 6.32 13.76
CA SER A 45 40.35 4.90 13.46
C SER A 45 41.44 4.24 14.30
N ARG A 46 41.05 3.20 15.06
CA ARG A 46 41.96 2.33 15.80
C ARG A 46 42.55 1.25 14.89
N VAL A 47 41.75 0.76 13.93
CA VAL A 47 42.15 -0.26 12.95
C VAL A 47 42.70 0.43 11.70
N ARG A 48 43.90 0.05 11.27
CA ARG A 48 44.63 0.67 10.14
C ARG A 48 44.86 -0.30 8.98
N HIS A 49 43.77 -0.77 8.38
CA HIS A 49 43.84 -1.42 7.08
C HIS A 49 43.85 -0.38 5.94
N THR A 50 44.24 -0.79 4.73
CA THR A 50 44.23 0.09 3.54
C THR A 50 42.85 0.64 3.24
N GLU A 51 41.83 -0.22 3.33
CA GLU A 51 40.41 0.15 3.31
C GLU A 51 39.73 -0.35 4.58
N VAL A 52 38.86 0.48 5.14
CA VAL A 52 38.00 0.14 6.29
C VAL A 52 36.53 0.38 5.94
N PRO A 53 35.60 -0.38 6.54
CA PRO A 53 34.18 -0.12 6.42
C PRO A 53 33.81 1.11 7.25
N VAL A 54 32.96 1.96 6.69
CA VAL A 54 32.43 3.16 7.34
C VAL A 54 30.91 3.13 7.26
N VAL A 55 30.24 3.41 8.38
CA VAL A 55 28.79 3.56 8.40
C VAL A 55 28.46 5.06 8.40
N ARG A 56 27.58 5.47 7.49
CA ARG A 56 27.09 6.86 7.37
C ARG A 56 25.73 6.97 8.02
N LEU A 57 25.60 7.80 9.03
CA LEU A 57 24.33 8.14 9.67
C LEU A 57 23.89 9.53 9.21
N TYR A 58 22.79 9.59 8.47
CA TYR A 58 22.18 10.85 8.04
C TYR A 58 21.02 11.21 8.97
N GLY A 59 20.84 12.50 9.24
CA GLY A 59 19.70 12.94 10.03
C GLY A 59 19.58 14.44 10.13
N VAL A 60 18.65 14.88 11.00
CA VAL A 60 18.27 16.29 11.15
C VAL A 60 18.18 16.65 12.63
N THR A 61 18.72 17.81 13.01
CA THR A 61 18.61 18.31 14.39
C THR A 61 17.20 18.86 14.68
N ALA A 62 16.88 19.13 15.95
CA ALA A 62 15.59 19.75 16.30
C ALA A 62 15.42 21.15 15.68
N GLU A 63 16.52 21.85 15.47
CA GLU A 63 16.60 23.16 14.82
C GLU A 63 16.58 23.08 13.27
N GLY A 64 16.57 21.88 12.69
CA GLY A 64 16.50 21.70 11.24
C GLY A 64 17.85 21.72 10.50
N PHE A 65 18.98 21.48 11.17
CA PHE A 65 20.27 21.34 10.48
C PHE A 65 20.49 19.92 9.96
N SER A 66 20.97 19.78 8.72
CA SER A 66 21.29 18.46 8.15
C SER A 66 22.66 17.94 8.63
N VAL A 67 22.69 16.67 9.03
CA VAL A 67 23.82 16.00 9.67
C VAL A 67 24.23 14.76 8.88
N LEU A 68 25.54 14.61 8.66
CA LEU A 68 26.20 13.37 8.30
C LEU A 68 27.25 13.02 9.36
N ALA A 69 27.09 11.88 10.03
CA ALA A 69 28.11 11.30 10.90
C ALA A 69 28.74 10.06 10.23
N HIS A 70 30.06 10.10 10.03
CA HIS A 70 30.87 8.96 9.60
C HIS A 70 31.33 8.17 10.83
N CYS A 71 30.78 6.98 11.01
CA CYS A 71 31.09 6.09 12.12
C CYS A 71 32.16 5.06 11.72
N TYR A 72 33.31 5.13 12.38
CA TYR A 72 34.46 4.23 12.21
C TYR A 72 34.51 3.16 13.29
N ASN A 73 35.51 2.26 13.18
CA ASN A 73 35.86 1.20 14.15
C ASN A 73 34.85 0.06 14.28
N TYR A 74 33.91 -0.09 13.33
CA TYR A 74 32.95 -1.19 13.34
C TYR A 74 33.22 -2.16 12.20
N GLU A 75 33.51 -3.43 12.52
CA GLU A 75 33.93 -4.43 11.53
C GLU A 75 32.88 -5.54 11.34
N PRO A 76 32.68 -6.02 10.10
CA PRO A 76 31.74 -7.09 9.80
C PRO A 76 32.22 -8.44 10.30
N TYR A 77 31.28 -9.30 10.68
CA TYR A 77 31.58 -10.65 11.16
C TYR A 77 30.45 -11.64 10.87
N LEU A 78 30.78 -12.93 10.97
CA LEU A 78 29.83 -14.03 11.09
C LEU A 78 30.25 -14.97 12.23
N TRP A 79 29.40 -15.95 12.56
CA TRP A 79 29.76 -16.96 13.56
C TRP A 79 29.76 -18.38 13.00
N ILE A 80 30.56 -19.25 13.63
CA ILE A 80 30.47 -20.70 13.55
C ILE A 80 30.53 -21.30 14.96
N GLU A 81 29.97 -22.50 15.14
CA GLU A 81 30.18 -23.28 16.38
C GLU A 81 31.64 -23.77 16.43
N ALA A 82 32.30 -23.63 17.57
CA ALA A 82 33.69 -24.06 17.70
C ALA A 82 33.76 -25.61 17.71
N PRO A 83 34.76 -26.23 17.06
CA PRO A 83 35.04 -27.65 17.21
C PRO A 83 35.16 -28.08 18.68
N PRO A 84 34.84 -29.34 19.01
CA PRO A 84 35.07 -29.88 20.35
C PRO A 84 36.53 -29.68 20.79
N ASN A 85 36.73 -29.36 22.07
CA ASN A 85 38.05 -29.13 22.67
C ASN A 85 38.85 -27.97 22.01
N TRP A 86 38.18 -26.90 21.57
CA TRP A 86 38.83 -25.74 20.97
C TRP A 86 39.79 -25.03 21.95
N LEU A 87 41.07 -24.96 21.59
CA LEU A 87 42.09 -24.24 22.35
C LEU A 87 42.33 -22.84 21.76
N PRO A 88 42.68 -21.83 22.58
CA PRO A 88 42.94 -20.48 22.09
C PRO A 88 43.96 -20.41 20.95
N VAL A 89 45.00 -21.25 20.98
CA VAL A 89 46.06 -21.33 19.96
C VAL A 89 45.51 -21.67 18.56
N HIS A 90 44.41 -22.40 18.47
CA HIS A 90 43.79 -22.77 17.20
C HIS A 90 43.16 -21.57 16.48
N SER A 91 42.81 -20.50 17.20
CA SER A 91 42.15 -19.33 16.61
C SER A 91 43.09 -18.59 15.64
N GLN A 92 44.37 -18.43 16.01
CA GLN A 92 45.37 -17.82 15.13
C GLN A 92 45.76 -18.72 13.96
N GLY A 93 45.81 -20.05 14.17
CA GLY A 93 46.04 -21.00 13.08
C GLY A 93 44.90 -21.01 12.07
N LEU A 94 43.65 -21.06 12.55
CA LEU A 94 42.46 -20.96 11.71
C LEU A 94 42.42 -19.66 10.91
N MET A 95 42.76 -18.53 11.54
CA MET A 95 42.82 -17.24 10.84
C MET A 95 43.80 -17.28 9.66
N ARG A 96 45.01 -17.83 9.85
CA ARG A 96 46.02 -17.96 8.79
C ARG A 96 45.52 -18.84 7.65
N GLU A 97 44.91 -19.97 7.99
CA GLU A 97 44.39 -20.94 7.03
C GLU A 97 43.23 -20.38 6.20
N LEU A 98 42.29 -19.69 6.85
CA LEU A 98 41.20 -18.98 6.17
C LEU A 98 41.74 -17.91 5.22
N ASN A 99 42.74 -17.13 5.64
CA ASN A 99 43.36 -16.11 4.80
C ASN A 99 44.10 -16.72 3.61
N GLN A 100 44.84 -17.82 3.80
CA GLN A 100 45.50 -18.54 2.72
C GLN A 100 44.49 -19.00 1.65
N GLN A 101 43.38 -19.61 2.06
CA GLN A 101 42.35 -20.09 1.14
C GLN A 101 41.52 -18.96 0.49
N LEU A 102 41.31 -17.85 1.18
CA LEU A 102 40.59 -16.69 0.66
C LEU A 102 41.44 -15.79 -0.24
N SER A 103 42.76 -15.79 -0.07
CA SER A 103 43.69 -14.91 -0.81
C SER A 103 43.51 -14.98 -2.32
N ASN A 104 43.29 -16.17 -2.87
CA ASN A 104 43.02 -16.39 -4.30
C ASN A 104 41.70 -15.74 -4.78
N GLN A 105 40.72 -15.56 -3.89
CA GLN A 105 39.39 -15.02 -4.22
C GLN A 105 39.23 -13.53 -3.92
N THR A 106 39.97 -13.01 -2.96
CA THR A 106 39.92 -11.59 -2.56
C THR A 106 41.08 -10.79 -3.12
N ARG A 107 42.16 -11.44 -3.56
CA ARG A 107 43.44 -10.83 -3.91
C ARG A 107 44.06 -10.02 -2.76
N LEU A 108 43.67 -10.36 -1.52
CA LEU A 108 44.13 -9.73 -0.28
C LEU A 108 44.73 -10.80 0.63
N GLN A 109 45.85 -10.48 1.29
CA GLN A 109 46.48 -11.39 2.24
C GLN A 109 45.71 -11.47 3.57
N ASP A 110 45.10 -10.37 4.02
CA ASP A 110 44.45 -10.25 5.33
C ASP A 110 42.94 -10.01 5.24
N THR A 111 42.21 -10.98 4.67
CA THR A 111 40.73 -10.86 4.54
C THR A 111 40.02 -11.02 5.88
N VAL A 112 40.44 -12.02 6.66
CA VAL A 112 40.02 -12.29 8.05
C VAL A 112 40.98 -11.54 8.97
N VAL A 113 40.43 -10.66 9.80
CA VAL A 113 41.20 -9.78 10.69
C VAL A 113 41.47 -10.45 12.03
N ARG A 114 40.48 -11.17 12.58
CA ARG A 114 40.61 -11.91 13.84
C ARG A 114 39.54 -12.98 14.00
N VAL A 115 39.84 -13.95 14.86
CA VAL A 115 38.93 -15.00 15.31
C VAL A 115 38.82 -14.91 16.83
N GLU A 116 37.63 -14.64 17.35
CA GLU A 116 37.35 -14.51 18.79
C GLU A 116 36.48 -15.67 19.28
N VAL A 117 36.75 -16.18 20.48
CA VAL A 117 35.94 -17.24 21.10
C VAL A 117 34.93 -16.61 22.06
N HIS A 118 33.64 -16.89 21.87
CA HIS A 118 32.56 -16.41 22.73
C HIS A 118 31.66 -17.55 23.19
N GLN A 119 31.18 -17.48 24.43
CA GLN A 119 30.17 -18.41 24.94
C GLN A 119 28.78 -17.98 24.45
N ARG A 120 28.22 -18.74 23.51
CA ARG A 120 26.95 -18.45 22.83
C ARG A 120 26.13 -19.74 22.70
N ARG A 121 24.91 -19.64 22.21
CA ARG A 121 24.11 -20.81 21.82
C ARG A 121 23.33 -20.51 20.54
N SER A 122 23.05 -21.56 19.76
CA SER A 122 22.15 -21.45 18.61
C SER A 122 20.74 -21.03 19.06
N LEU A 123 20.10 -20.14 18.31
CA LEU A 123 18.67 -19.85 18.46
C LEU A 123 17.80 -21.05 18.06
N MET A 124 18.23 -21.86 17.09
CA MET A 124 17.44 -22.95 16.53
C MET A 124 17.72 -24.27 17.25
N TYR A 125 16.63 -24.92 17.67
CA TYR A 125 16.56 -26.13 18.47
C TYR A 125 17.14 -25.99 19.88
N PHE A 126 16.42 -26.52 20.87
CA PHE A 126 16.88 -26.58 22.25
C PHE A 126 17.92 -27.69 22.45
N LYS A 127 19.10 -27.31 22.94
CA LYS A 127 20.21 -28.21 23.28
C LYS A 127 20.66 -27.98 24.73
N GLY A 128 19.80 -28.30 25.70
CA GLY A 128 20.12 -28.27 27.13
C GLY A 128 20.33 -26.87 27.73
N GLY A 129 20.05 -25.80 26.99
CA GLY A 129 20.14 -24.42 27.48
C GLY A 129 21.56 -23.95 27.87
N GLN A 130 22.60 -24.73 27.58
CA GLN A 130 23.98 -24.38 27.92
C GLN A 130 24.60 -23.48 26.84
N LEU A 131 25.57 -22.65 27.26
CA LEU A 131 26.41 -21.92 26.33
C LEU A 131 27.55 -22.82 25.88
N VAL A 132 27.84 -22.79 24.58
CA VAL A 132 28.95 -23.52 23.97
C VAL A 132 29.87 -22.53 23.25
N PRO A 133 31.17 -22.83 23.12
CA PRO A 133 32.09 -21.95 22.43
C PRO A 133 31.69 -21.78 20.96
N HIS A 134 31.55 -20.53 20.53
CA HIS A 134 31.37 -20.12 19.14
C HIS A 134 32.53 -19.22 18.73
N LEU A 135 32.93 -19.31 17.47
CA LEU A 135 33.98 -18.49 16.89
C LEU A 135 33.33 -17.32 16.14
N LYS A 136 33.62 -16.09 16.58
CA LYS A 136 33.34 -14.86 15.84
C LYS A 136 34.47 -14.65 14.84
N ILE A 137 34.17 -14.74 13.55
CA ILE A 137 35.16 -14.51 12.51
C ILE A 137 34.92 -13.11 11.95
N VAL A 138 35.84 -12.20 12.24
CA VAL A 138 35.78 -10.80 11.81
C VAL A 138 36.55 -10.64 10.51
N VAL A 139 35.94 -9.99 9.53
CA VAL A 139 36.54 -9.74 8.21
C VAL A 139 36.71 -8.25 7.97
N GLN A 140 37.61 -7.89 7.04
CA GLN A 140 37.95 -6.49 6.79
C GLN A 140 36.77 -5.70 6.21
N LEU A 141 36.04 -6.24 5.22
CA LEU A 141 34.97 -5.53 4.50
C LEU A 141 33.68 -6.38 4.39
N PRO A 142 32.48 -5.75 4.37
CA PRO A 142 31.21 -6.50 4.33
C PRO A 142 31.08 -7.44 3.12
N GLN A 143 31.64 -7.04 1.98
CA GLN A 143 31.67 -7.85 0.75
C GLN A 143 32.48 -9.16 0.86
N HIS A 144 33.27 -9.33 1.94
CA HIS A 144 34.01 -10.57 2.21
C HIS A 144 33.16 -11.62 2.94
N ILE A 145 32.06 -11.23 3.60
CA ILE A 145 31.17 -12.15 4.32
C ILE A 145 30.61 -13.27 3.42
N PRO A 146 30.07 -13.00 2.21
CA PRO A 146 29.57 -14.07 1.34
C PRO A 146 30.65 -15.06 0.90
N LYS A 147 31.88 -14.58 0.67
CA LYS A 147 33.03 -15.42 0.28
C LYS A 147 33.45 -16.34 1.42
N LEU A 148 33.58 -15.77 2.63
CA LEU A 148 33.89 -16.53 3.84
C LEU A 148 32.78 -17.54 4.15
N ARG A 149 31.52 -17.15 4.03
CA ARG A 149 30.37 -18.06 4.20
C ARG A 149 30.52 -19.25 3.27
N SER A 150 30.68 -19.03 1.96
CA SER A 150 30.78 -20.12 0.98
C SER A 150 31.99 -21.03 1.23
N LEU A 151 33.11 -20.47 1.71
CA LEU A 151 34.24 -21.28 2.14
C LEU A 151 33.88 -22.19 3.32
N LEU A 152 33.20 -21.65 4.33
CA LEU A 152 32.84 -22.38 5.54
C LEU A 152 31.71 -23.40 5.32
N SER A 153 30.64 -23.04 4.62
CA SER A 153 29.41 -23.85 4.51
C SER A 153 29.36 -24.77 3.30
N ASP A 154 30.06 -24.45 2.20
CA ASP A 154 29.87 -25.17 0.92
C ASP A 154 31.13 -25.96 0.55
N ARG A 155 32.29 -25.30 0.59
CA ARG A 155 33.58 -25.92 0.20
C ARG A 155 34.26 -26.65 1.35
N GLY A 156 34.09 -26.14 2.56
CA GLY A 156 34.76 -26.59 3.77
C GLY A 156 36.19 -26.08 3.88
N VAL A 157 36.73 -26.20 5.10
CA VAL A 157 38.05 -25.72 5.49
C VAL A 157 38.91 -26.89 5.93
N SER A 158 40.10 -27.02 5.36
CA SER A 158 41.17 -27.86 5.91
C SER A 158 41.95 -27.07 6.96
N TYR A 159 42.25 -27.64 8.13
CA TYR A 159 43.17 -27.05 9.09
C TYR A 159 44.05 -28.14 9.73
N PRO A 160 45.19 -28.47 9.09
CA PRO A 160 46.14 -29.45 9.62
C PRO A 160 46.60 -29.06 11.04
N GLY A 161 46.37 -29.96 12.00
CA GLY A 161 46.70 -29.76 13.41
C GLY A 161 45.52 -29.46 14.33
N ALA A 162 44.35 -29.11 13.79
CA ALA A 162 43.11 -28.98 14.60
C ALA A 162 42.04 -30.02 14.23
N TRP A 163 41.98 -30.44 12.96
CA TRP A 163 41.15 -31.57 12.52
C TRP A 163 41.71 -32.20 11.24
N ASP A 164 41.32 -33.45 10.99
CA ASP A 164 41.71 -34.17 9.77
C ASP A 164 40.75 -33.88 8.62
N GLY A 165 41.31 -33.72 7.42
CA GLY A 165 40.55 -33.49 6.19
C GLY A 165 39.86 -32.13 6.10
N VAL A 166 38.80 -32.08 5.30
CA VAL A 166 38.02 -30.86 5.06
C VAL A 166 36.77 -30.89 5.93
N ARG A 167 36.54 -29.82 6.68
CA ARG A 167 35.37 -29.68 7.57
C ARG A 167 34.46 -28.55 7.10
N ILE A 168 33.17 -28.85 7.03
CA ILE A 168 32.11 -27.86 6.74
C ILE A 168 31.49 -27.37 8.04
N PHE A 169 31.16 -26.08 8.08
CA PHE A 169 30.56 -25.41 9.22
C PHE A 169 29.22 -24.76 8.83
N PRO A 170 28.13 -25.06 9.56
CA PRO A 170 26.96 -24.21 9.55
C PRO A 170 27.36 -22.79 10.00
N THR A 171 26.91 -21.78 9.27
CA THR A 171 27.19 -20.38 9.60
C THR A 171 25.99 -19.74 10.28
N PHE A 172 26.26 -18.83 11.21
CA PHE A 172 25.23 -18.03 11.87
C PHE A 172 25.42 -16.57 11.47
N GLU A 173 24.29 -15.90 11.26
CA GLU A 173 24.21 -14.46 11.01
C GLU A 173 25.00 -13.96 9.79
N SER A 174 25.35 -14.85 8.85
CA SER A 174 26.10 -14.52 7.64
C SER A 174 25.25 -13.85 6.55
N ASN A 175 23.93 -13.77 6.75
CA ASN A 175 22.95 -13.10 5.88
C ASN A 175 22.40 -11.77 6.46
N VAL A 176 23.01 -11.25 7.53
CA VAL A 176 22.63 -9.96 8.12
C VAL A 176 23.31 -8.84 7.36
N ILE A 177 22.52 -7.89 6.86
CA ILE A 177 23.02 -6.74 6.10
C ILE A 177 23.78 -5.83 7.06
N PHE A 178 24.96 -5.34 6.67
CA PHE A 178 25.89 -4.66 7.57
C PHE A 178 25.34 -3.37 8.24
N PRO A 179 24.53 -2.50 7.60
CA PRO A 179 23.87 -1.40 8.31
C PRO A 179 22.90 -1.89 9.39
N LEU A 180 22.13 -2.96 9.13
CA LEU A 180 21.25 -3.54 10.15
C LEU A 180 22.07 -4.12 11.30
N ARG A 181 23.16 -4.82 10.98
CA ARG A 181 24.11 -5.36 11.96
C ARG A 181 24.67 -4.25 12.86
N PHE A 182 25.10 -3.13 12.28
CA PHE A 182 25.55 -1.94 13.00
C PHE A 182 24.48 -1.39 13.96
N LEU A 183 23.24 -1.22 13.48
CA LEU A 183 22.14 -0.68 14.30
C LEU A 183 21.76 -1.62 15.45
N VAL A 184 21.78 -2.94 15.21
CA VAL A 184 21.51 -3.95 16.23
C VAL A 184 22.60 -3.90 17.30
N ASP A 185 23.87 -3.99 16.88
CA ASP A 185 24.99 -4.15 17.80
C ASP A 185 25.21 -2.93 18.70
N ASN A 186 24.95 -1.74 18.17
CA ASN A 186 25.04 -0.47 18.89
C ASN A 186 23.74 -0.06 19.60
N GLY A 187 22.70 -0.90 19.55
CA GLY A 187 21.41 -0.59 20.19
C GLY A 187 20.68 0.62 19.60
N ILE A 188 21.02 1.04 18.38
CA ILE A 188 20.43 2.21 17.72
C ILE A 188 19.07 1.84 17.11
N GLY A 189 18.01 2.52 17.51
CA GLY A 189 16.66 2.32 16.94
C GLY A 189 16.46 3.03 15.60
N GLY A 190 15.44 2.62 14.84
CA GLY A 190 15.07 3.29 13.60
C GLY A 190 14.42 4.63 13.90
N SER A 191 14.90 5.72 13.30
CA SER A 191 14.37 7.07 13.55
C SER A 191 14.35 7.53 15.02
N ASN A 192 15.28 6.99 15.81
CA ASN A 192 15.56 7.49 17.15
C ASN A 192 16.41 8.76 17.09
N TRP A 193 16.39 9.51 18.20
CA TRP A 193 17.33 10.60 18.43
C TRP A 193 18.68 10.04 18.87
N LEU A 194 19.75 10.57 18.29
CA LEU A 194 21.13 10.22 18.58
C LEU A 194 21.85 11.43 19.18
N THR A 195 22.83 11.19 20.03
CA THR A 195 23.73 12.23 20.55
C THR A 195 25.18 11.82 20.37
N LEU A 196 25.97 12.74 19.80
CA LEU A 196 27.43 12.71 19.84
C LEU A 196 27.90 13.75 20.86
N THR A 197 28.64 13.29 21.86
CA THR A 197 29.15 14.16 22.92
C THR A 197 30.25 15.07 22.37
N TYR A 198 30.26 16.34 22.75
CA TYR A 198 31.34 17.25 22.38
C TYR A 198 32.72 16.69 22.77
N GLY A 199 33.70 16.83 21.88
CA GLY A 199 35.04 16.26 22.04
C GLY A 199 35.17 14.77 21.69
N LYS A 200 34.08 14.07 21.37
CA LYS A 200 34.07 12.67 20.88
C LYS A 200 33.87 12.53 19.38
N PHE A 201 33.67 13.65 18.69
CA PHE A 201 33.60 13.71 17.23
C PHE A 201 34.54 14.80 16.72
N LEU A 202 34.97 14.65 15.48
CA LEU A 202 35.80 15.61 14.77
C LEU A 202 35.04 16.15 13.56
N SER A 203 35.15 17.45 13.30
CA SER A 203 34.64 18.02 12.06
C SER A 203 35.46 17.52 10.88
N CYS A 204 34.79 17.15 9.78
CA CYS A 204 35.49 16.80 8.55
C CYS A 204 35.88 18.10 7.80
N PRO A 205 37.18 18.41 7.63
CA PRO A 205 37.61 19.63 6.94
C PRO A 205 37.32 19.57 5.43
N VAL A 206 37.43 18.37 4.85
CA VAL A 206 37.02 18.09 3.47
C VAL A 206 35.65 17.43 3.52
N LYS A 207 34.63 18.14 3.05
CA LYS A 207 33.27 17.60 2.98
C LYS A 207 33.13 16.59 1.85
N THR A 208 32.48 15.48 2.13
CA THR A 208 32.03 14.50 1.13
C THR A 208 30.55 14.62 0.82
N SER A 209 29.84 15.43 1.62
CA SER A 209 28.40 15.63 1.49
C SER A 209 27.99 17.10 1.40
N SER A 210 26.74 17.32 0.98
CA SER A 210 26.07 18.63 1.02
C SER A 210 25.48 18.96 2.40
N CYS A 211 25.60 18.08 3.40
CA CYS A 211 25.09 18.31 4.75
C CYS A 211 25.78 19.52 5.40
N GLN A 212 25.03 20.25 6.24
CA GLN A 212 25.58 21.41 6.95
C GLN A 212 26.64 20.97 7.96
N ILE A 213 26.36 19.89 8.68
CA ILE A 213 27.24 19.29 9.69
C ILE A 213 27.77 17.97 9.12
N GLU A 214 29.09 17.84 9.02
CA GLU A 214 29.76 16.61 8.63
C GLU A 214 30.87 16.28 9.63
N VAL A 215 30.71 15.15 10.33
CA VAL A 215 31.59 14.76 11.45
C VAL A 215 32.05 13.31 11.33
N ALA A 216 33.19 13.01 11.93
CA ALA A 216 33.73 11.67 12.09
C ALA A 216 33.77 11.29 13.58
N CYS A 217 33.34 10.08 13.92
CA CYS A 217 33.38 9.57 15.30
C CYS A 217 33.59 8.05 15.33
N SER A 218 33.92 7.51 16.50
CA SER A 218 33.85 6.05 16.71
C SER A 218 32.38 5.64 16.79
N HIS A 219 32.03 4.43 16.33
CA HIS A 219 30.67 3.91 16.52
C HIS A 219 30.28 3.83 18.02
N GLU A 220 31.26 3.62 18.90
CA GLU A 220 31.09 3.52 20.35
C GLU A 220 30.64 4.86 21.00
N ASP A 221 30.88 5.99 20.33
CA ASP A 221 30.55 7.32 20.84
C ASP A 221 29.13 7.77 20.47
N VAL A 222 28.40 6.97 19.68
CA VAL A 222 27.01 7.24 19.27
C VAL A 222 26.06 6.83 20.37
N GLN A 223 25.41 7.79 21.02
CA GLN A 223 24.42 7.53 22.06
C GLN A 223 23.02 7.48 21.45
N ASN A 224 22.30 6.39 21.66
CA ASN A 224 20.90 6.24 21.25
C ASN A 224 19.95 6.63 22.39
N HIS A 225 18.92 7.42 22.07
CA HIS A 225 17.83 7.75 23.00
C HIS A 225 16.57 6.96 22.67
N GLU A 226 15.95 6.39 23.70
CA GLU A 226 14.63 5.79 23.56
C GLU A 226 13.58 6.88 23.26
N PRO A 227 12.57 6.59 22.42
CA PRO A 227 11.55 7.56 22.02
C PRO A 227 10.52 7.78 23.14
N LEU A 228 10.95 8.49 24.17
CA LEU A 228 10.19 8.87 25.37
C LEU A 228 10.46 10.36 25.69
N GLY A 229 9.49 11.03 26.33
CA GLY A 229 9.62 12.46 26.68
C GLY A 229 9.95 13.32 25.46
N ASP A 230 10.96 14.17 25.56
CA ASP A 230 11.41 15.07 24.48
C ASP A 230 11.84 14.32 23.21
N TYR A 231 12.34 13.09 23.35
CA TYR A 231 12.77 12.25 22.22
C TYR A 231 11.60 11.56 21.50
N LEU A 232 10.36 11.75 21.96
CA LEU A 232 9.16 11.35 21.23
C LEU A 232 8.93 12.25 20.00
N SER A 233 9.45 13.48 20.02
CA SER A 233 9.34 14.46 18.93
C SER A 233 9.90 13.92 17.60
N ILE A 234 9.46 14.53 16.51
CA ILE A 234 9.94 14.26 15.15
C ILE A 234 10.62 15.55 14.67
N ALA A 235 11.82 15.43 14.10
CA ALA A 235 12.58 16.55 13.55
C ALA A 235 11.81 17.23 12.41
N PRO A 236 12.04 18.53 12.16
CA PRO A 236 11.40 19.28 11.08
C PRO A 236 11.98 18.85 9.72
N PHE A 237 11.57 17.68 9.24
CA PHE A 237 11.98 17.17 7.95
C PHE A 237 11.46 18.06 6.83
N ARG A 238 12.31 18.42 5.87
CA ARG A 238 11.91 19.07 4.63
C ARG A 238 11.35 18.02 3.67
N ILE A 239 10.06 18.12 3.38
CA ILE A 239 9.34 17.23 2.48
C ILE A 239 9.13 17.98 1.16
N LEU A 240 9.77 17.52 0.10
CA LEU A 240 9.63 18.09 -1.24
C LEU A 240 8.79 17.16 -2.11
N SER A 241 7.70 17.69 -2.65
CA SER A 241 6.88 17.03 -3.66
C SER A 241 7.17 17.57 -5.05
N ILE A 242 7.32 16.68 -6.02
CA ILE A 242 7.70 16.99 -7.41
C ILE A 242 6.67 16.38 -8.37
N ASP A 243 6.44 17.08 -9.48
CA ASP A 243 5.65 16.63 -10.63
C ASP A 243 6.26 17.25 -11.91
N ILE A 244 6.22 16.51 -13.03
CA ILE A 244 6.73 16.99 -14.33
C ILE A 244 5.67 16.93 -15.42
N GLU A 245 5.78 17.85 -16.39
CA GLU A 245 5.02 17.78 -17.64
C GLU A 245 5.93 17.61 -18.84
N CYS A 246 5.51 16.75 -19.77
CA CYS A 246 6.24 16.45 -20.99
C CYS A 246 5.41 16.78 -22.24
N GLN A 247 6.06 17.32 -23.27
CA GLN A 247 5.42 17.59 -24.56
C GLN A 247 5.46 16.34 -25.45
N GLY A 248 4.45 15.48 -25.34
CA GLY A 248 4.36 14.24 -26.11
C GLY A 248 3.91 14.42 -27.57
N ARG A 249 4.39 13.51 -28.45
CA ARG A 249 3.81 13.30 -29.79
C ARG A 249 2.36 12.80 -29.69
N LYS A 250 1.51 13.20 -30.65
CA LYS A 250 0.09 12.83 -30.65
C LYS A 250 -0.09 11.30 -30.69
N GLY A 251 -0.78 10.76 -29.69
CA GLY A 251 -1.10 9.33 -29.58
C GLY A 251 -0.01 8.40 -29.10
N LEU A 252 1.10 8.96 -28.65
CA LEU A 252 2.14 8.22 -27.99
C LEU A 252 2.23 8.69 -26.54
N PHE A 253 2.52 7.73 -25.65
CA PHE A 253 2.96 8.09 -24.31
C PHE A 253 4.34 8.77 -24.42
N PRO A 254 4.65 9.78 -23.60
CA PRO A 254 5.95 10.46 -23.68
C PRO A 254 7.13 9.50 -23.53
N GLU A 255 8.10 9.61 -24.44
CA GLU A 255 9.36 8.87 -24.43
C GLU A 255 10.54 9.84 -24.23
N PRO A 256 11.43 9.59 -23.24
CA PRO A 256 12.50 10.54 -22.90
C PRO A 256 13.50 10.80 -24.03
N GLU A 257 13.61 9.90 -25.01
CA GLU A 257 14.45 10.05 -26.20
C GLU A 257 13.94 11.12 -27.17
N HIS A 258 12.63 11.43 -27.14
CA HIS A 258 11.97 12.24 -28.15
C HIS A 258 11.23 13.44 -27.58
N ASP A 259 10.52 13.23 -26.47
CA ASP A 259 9.52 14.16 -25.96
C ASP A 259 10.11 15.01 -24.80
N PRO A 260 10.23 16.34 -24.94
CA PRO A 260 10.91 17.19 -23.96
C PRO A 260 10.11 17.36 -22.67
N VAL A 261 10.82 17.50 -21.55
CA VAL A 261 10.28 18.03 -20.30
C VAL A 261 10.07 19.53 -20.48
N ILE A 262 8.86 19.99 -20.18
CA ILE A 262 8.45 21.39 -20.40
C ILE A 262 8.11 22.11 -19.10
N GLN A 263 7.74 21.40 -18.04
CA GLN A 263 7.52 21.99 -16.72
C GLN A 263 7.97 21.06 -15.60
N ILE A 264 8.48 21.63 -14.51
CA ILE A 264 8.82 20.91 -13.27
C ILE A 264 8.27 21.69 -12.09
N ALA A 265 7.20 21.17 -11.46
CA ALA A 265 6.59 21.76 -10.28
C ALA A 265 7.24 21.21 -9.00
N ASN A 266 7.38 22.09 -8.00
CA ASN A 266 7.97 21.77 -6.71
C ASN A 266 7.13 22.39 -5.60
N HIS A 267 6.73 21.57 -4.64
CA HIS A 267 6.02 22.00 -3.43
C HIS A 267 6.76 21.47 -2.21
N CYS A 268 7.39 22.35 -1.44
CA CYS A 268 8.14 21.96 -0.25
C CYS A 268 7.48 22.48 1.02
N VAL A 269 7.35 21.61 2.02
CA VAL A 269 6.89 21.92 3.38
C VAL A 269 7.91 21.43 4.40
N GLU A 270 7.90 22.04 5.58
CA GLU A 270 8.59 21.50 6.76
C GLU A 270 7.56 20.73 7.61
N TYR A 271 7.93 19.53 8.05
CA TYR A 271 7.06 18.71 8.88
C TYR A 271 6.69 19.44 10.18
N GLY A 272 5.39 19.46 10.50
CA GLY A 272 4.81 20.25 11.59
C GLY A 272 4.36 21.67 11.19
N HIS A 273 4.68 22.11 9.97
CA HIS A 273 4.30 23.41 9.39
C HIS A 273 3.69 23.26 7.99
N GLU A 274 2.92 22.18 7.76
CA GLU A 274 2.39 21.83 6.44
C GLU A 274 1.41 22.87 5.86
N SER A 275 0.83 23.73 6.70
CA SER A 275 -0.05 24.82 6.27
C SER A 275 0.68 25.97 5.56
N GLU A 276 1.98 26.12 5.82
CA GLU A 276 2.82 27.20 5.28
C GLU A 276 3.99 26.59 4.49
N PRO A 277 3.88 26.49 3.15
CA PRO A 277 4.91 25.88 2.34
C PRO A 277 6.18 26.74 2.37
N LEU A 278 7.32 26.08 2.59
CA LEU A 278 8.64 26.70 2.49
C LEU A 278 8.86 27.29 1.10
N THR A 279 8.41 26.58 0.06
CA THR A 279 8.39 27.12 -1.30
C THR A 279 7.38 26.42 -2.22
N LYS A 280 6.88 27.18 -3.19
CA LYS A 280 6.05 26.76 -4.32
C LYS A 280 6.71 27.29 -5.58
N THR A 281 7.37 26.43 -6.35
CA THR A 281 8.10 26.85 -7.56
C THR A 281 7.69 26.03 -8.77
N ILE A 282 7.71 26.68 -9.93
CA ILE A 282 7.52 26.04 -11.23
C ILE A 282 8.65 26.47 -12.16
N PHE A 283 9.34 25.49 -12.73
CA PHE A 283 10.34 25.69 -13.78
C PHE A 283 9.63 25.44 -15.11
N THR A 284 9.71 26.38 -16.06
CA THR A 284 9.02 26.27 -17.35
C THR A 284 9.99 26.42 -18.52
N LEU A 285 9.78 25.63 -19.57
CA LEU A 285 10.38 25.85 -20.87
C LEU A 285 9.56 26.93 -21.60
N LYS A 286 10.23 28.01 -22.01
CA LYS A 286 9.65 29.28 -22.52
C LYS A 286 8.96 30.11 -21.43
N SER A 287 8.58 31.34 -21.81
CA SER A 287 7.92 32.32 -20.92
C SER A 287 6.59 31.81 -20.36
N CYS A 288 6.32 32.09 -19.10
CA CYS A 288 5.06 31.74 -18.44
C CYS A 288 4.55 32.95 -17.65
N ALA A 289 3.26 33.24 -17.75
CA ALA A 289 2.68 34.37 -17.04
C ALA A 289 2.73 34.15 -15.50
N PRO A 290 2.78 35.23 -14.69
CA PRO A 290 2.90 35.11 -13.23
C PRO A 290 1.76 34.33 -12.57
N ILE A 291 2.09 33.57 -11.52
CA ILE A 291 1.14 32.77 -10.73
C ILE A 291 1.12 33.29 -9.29
N ALA A 292 -0.05 33.71 -8.82
CA ALA A 292 -0.21 34.19 -7.45
C ALA A 292 0.17 33.09 -6.43
N GLY A 293 1.10 33.40 -5.54
CA GLY A 293 1.55 32.47 -4.50
C GLY A 293 2.53 31.39 -4.97
N ALA A 294 3.06 31.45 -6.20
CA ALA A 294 4.12 30.58 -6.68
C ALA A 294 5.22 31.38 -7.43
N GLN A 295 6.46 30.90 -7.35
CA GLN A 295 7.59 31.47 -8.08
C GLN A 295 7.74 30.79 -9.43
N VAL A 296 7.72 31.57 -10.51
CA VAL A 296 7.85 31.09 -11.90
C VAL A 296 9.27 31.35 -12.38
N PHE A 297 9.96 30.30 -12.82
CA PHE A 297 11.29 30.37 -13.43
C PHE A 297 11.22 29.86 -14.86
N SER A 298 11.36 30.75 -15.84
CA SER A 298 11.29 30.41 -17.26
C SER A 298 12.69 30.31 -17.87
N TYR A 299 12.90 29.31 -18.72
CA TYR A 299 14.18 29.03 -19.40
C TYR A 299 13.95 28.86 -20.90
N GLU A 300 14.92 29.26 -21.71
CA GLU A 300 14.85 29.10 -23.17
C GLU A 300 15.16 27.67 -23.61
N THR A 301 16.05 26.97 -22.90
CA THR A 301 16.44 25.60 -23.21
C THR A 301 16.12 24.62 -22.10
N GLU A 302 15.79 23.38 -22.49
CA GLU A 302 15.49 22.29 -21.56
C GLU A 302 16.71 21.93 -20.68
N ALA A 303 17.91 21.96 -21.24
CA ALA A 303 19.15 21.66 -20.51
C ALA A 303 19.43 22.67 -19.38
N GLU A 304 19.17 23.96 -19.61
CA GLU A 304 19.28 25.00 -18.59
C GLU A 304 18.24 24.80 -17.48
N MET A 305 17.00 24.48 -17.85
CA MET A 305 15.91 24.20 -16.91
C MET A 305 16.27 23.03 -15.98
N LEU A 306 16.75 21.90 -16.55
CA LEU A 306 17.16 20.73 -15.78
C LEU A 306 18.31 21.04 -14.83
N LEU A 307 19.33 21.76 -15.29
CA LEU A 307 20.48 22.15 -14.46
C LEU A 307 20.08 23.11 -13.33
N ALA A 308 19.17 24.05 -13.61
CA ALA A 308 18.64 24.95 -12.61
C ALA A 308 17.82 24.21 -11.55
N TRP A 309 17.04 23.20 -11.94
CA TRP A 309 16.31 22.33 -11.01
C TRP A 309 17.26 21.52 -10.12
N ALA A 310 18.32 20.93 -10.66
CA ALA A 310 19.33 20.23 -9.86
C ALA A 310 20.03 21.18 -8.86
N THR A 311 20.26 22.44 -9.26
CA THR A 311 20.83 23.46 -8.36
C THR A 311 19.85 23.86 -7.26
N PHE A 312 18.56 23.97 -7.58
CA PHE A 312 17.47 24.20 -6.62
C PHE A 312 17.37 23.05 -5.60
N MET A 313 17.38 21.80 -6.06
CA MET A 313 17.36 20.59 -5.21
C MET A 313 18.48 20.61 -4.16
N ASN A 314 19.70 20.94 -4.61
CA ASN A 314 20.86 21.02 -3.74
C ASN A 314 20.79 22.19 -2.75
N ALA A 315 20.25 23.34 -3.16
CA ALA A 315 20.09 24.50 -2.28
C ALA A 315 19.00 24.29 -1.22
N LEU A 316 17.88 23.65 -1.59
CA LEU A 316 16.76 23.35 -0.71
C LEU A 316 17.11 22.29 0.34
N ASP A 317 17.94 21.31 -0.03
CA ASP A 317 18.33 20.15 0.78
C ASP A 317 17.15 19.40 1.45
N PRO A 318 16.22 18.84 0.64
CA PRO A 318 15.08 18.09 1.16
C PRO A 318 15.49 16.76 1.81
N ASP A 319 14.82 16.38 2.89
CA ASP A 319 15.02 15.11 3.59
C ASP A 319 14.20 13.98 2.98
N ILE A 320 12.97 14.31 2.57
CA ILE A 320 12.01 13.37 2.00
C ILE A 320 11.58 13.89 0.62
N LEU A 321 11.68 13.04 -0.38
CA LEU A 321 11.18 13.27 -1.73
C LEU A 321 9.85 12.54 -1.90
N THR A 322 8.80 13.26 -2.26
CA THR A 322 7.48 12.73 -2.55
C THR A 322 6.94 13.28 -3.87
N GLY A 323 5.73 12.87 -4.21
CA GLY A 323 5.11 13.04 -5.52
C GLY A 323 4.20 11.86 -5.78
N TYR A 324 3.66 11.75 -6.99
CA TYR A 324 2.77 10.66 -7.37
C TYR A 324 3.32 9.91 -8.59
N ASN A 325 3.82 8.69 -8.40
CA ASN A 325 4.49 7.88 -9.43
C ASN A 325 5.91 8.35 -9.82
N ILE A 326 6.56 9.15 -8.98
CA ILE A 326 7.93 9.67 -9.17
C ILE A 326 8.99 8.60 -9.34
N CYS A 327 8.82 7.43 -8.72
CA CYS A 327 9.78 6.34 -8.84
C CYS A 327 9.74 5.69 -10.22
N ASN A 328 8.59 5.62 -10.88
CA ASN A 328 8.45 4.87 -12.13
C ASN A 328 8.36 5.78 -13.35
N PHE A 329 8.11 7.08 -13.16
CA PHE A 329 7.97 8.04 -14.25
C PHE A 329 8.93 9.22 -14.07
N ASP A 330 8.68 10.13 -13.13
CA ASP A 330 9.35 11.44 -13.11
C ASP A 330 10.89 11.34 -13.04
N PHE A 331 11.44 10.64 -12.05
CA PHE A 331 12.90 10.58 -11.89
C PHE A 331 13.60 9.79 -12.99
N PRO A 332 13.14 8.59 -13.39
CA PRO A 332 13.71 7.90 -14.56
C PRO A 332 13.64 8.77 -15.82
N TYR A 333 12.52 9.46 -16.06
CA TYR A 333 12.33 10.31 -17.22
C TYR A 333 13.34 11.46 -17.24
N LEU A 334 13.48 12.18 -16.13
CA LEU A 334 14.44 13.28 -15.97
C LEU A 334 15.90 12.81 -16.20
N LEU A 335 16.29 11.67 -15.65
CA LEU A 335 17.65 11.11 -15.80
C LEU A 335 17.94 10.67 -17.24
N ASN A 336 16.99 9.97 -17.88
CA ASN A 336 17.12 9.54 -19.26
C ASN A 336 17.12 10.74 -20.20
N ARG A 337 16.25 11.73 -19.96
CA ARG A 337 16.17 12.93 -20.78
C ARG A 337 17.44 13.78 -20.73
N ALA A 338 18.03 13.96 -19.55
CA ALA A 338 19.31 14.63 -19.41
C ALA A 338 20.43 13.92 -20.20
N THR A 339 20.40 12.58 -20.23
CA THR A 339 21.35 11.78 -21.02
C THR A 339 21.13 11.99 -22.53
N THR A 340 19.88 11.96 -23.00
CA THR A 340 19.49 12.20 -24.40
C THR A 340 19.94 13.58 -24.88
N LEU A 341 19.72 14.62 -24.07
CA LEU A 341 20.10 15.99 -24.40
C LEU A 341 21.62 16.24 -24.36
N LYS A 342 22.40 15.27 -23.85
CA LYS A 342 23.81 15.47 -23.48
C LYS A 342 23.98 16.70 -22.58
N ALA A 343 23.04 16.86 -21.64
CA ALA A 343 23.10 17.91 -20.64
C ALA A 343 24.37 17.77 -19.80
N SER A 344 24.77 18.86 -19.14
CA SER A 344 25.95 18.84 -18.26
C SER A 344 25.84 17.72 -17.23
N ASP A 345 26.94 16.98 -17.01
CA ASP A 345 26.98 15.88 -16.03
C ASP A 345 26.60 16.37 -14.61
N ALA A 346 26.79 17.67 -14.33
CA ALA A 346 26.35 18.34 -13.11
C ALA A 346 24.86 18.08 -12.77
N PHE A 347 23.99 17.83 -13.76
CA PHE A 347 22.59 17.48 -13.53
C PHE A 347 22.43 16.23 -12.69
N HIS A 348 23.37 15.28 -12.72
CA HIS A 348 23.20 14.00 -12.02
C HIS A 348 23.60 14.05 -10.54
N TYR A 349 24.07 15.19 -10.01
CA TYR A 349 24.58 15.30 -8.64
C TYR A 349 23.60 16.08 -7.74
N TRP A 350 22.45 15.48 -7.43
CA TRP A 350 21.45 16.02 -6.49
C TRP A 350 21.16 15.11 -5.28
N GLY A 351 21.92 14.03 -5.12
CA GLY A 351 22.04 13.30 -3.85
C GLY A 351 22.79 14.11 -2.79
N ARG A 352 22.86 13.61 -1.54
CA ARG A 352 23.67 14.27 -0.50
C ARG A 352 25.16 14.02 -0.65
N GLN A 353 25.57 12.96 -1.34
CA GLN A 353 26.98 12.67 -1.65
C GLN A 353 27.43 13.45 -2.88
N ILE A 354 28.37 14.39 -2.71
CA ILE A 354 28.71 15.39 -3.75
C ILE A 354 29.53 14.82 -4.92
N HIS A 355 30.06 13.60 -4.76
CA HIS A 355 30.87 12.91 -5.76
C HIS A 355 30.20 11.65 -6.31
N GLU A 356 28.96 11.37 -5.90
CA GLU A 356 28.21 10.21 -6.34
C GLU A 356 27.13 10.64 -7.34
N ARG A 357 27.21 10.09 -8.55
CA ARG A 357 26.21 10.32 -9.59
C ARG A 357 24.90 9.63 -9.20
N THR A 358 23.77 10.32 -9.38
CA THR A 358 22.43 9.73 -9.22
C THR A 358 22.12 8.86 -10.43
N VAL A 359 21.84 7.58 -10.20
CA VAL A 359 21.52 6.59 -11.22
C VAL A 359 20.26 5.81 -10.88
N ALA A 360 19.46 5.55 -11.90
CA ALA A 360 18.29 4.70 -11.86
C ALA A 360 18.67 3.22 -12.00
N ARG A 361 18.04 2.35 -11.20
CA ARG A 361 18.20 0.90 -11.27
C ARG A 361 16.85 0.21 -11.12
N ASP A 362 16.55 -0.71 -12.03
CA ASP A 362 15.32 -1.49 -11.95
C ASP A 362 15.37 -2.48 -10.80
N LYS A 363 14.30 -2.48 -10.00
CA LYS A 363 14.15 -3.34 -8.82
C LYS A 363 12.80 -4.03 -8.89
N LYS A 364 12.80 -5.35 -8.94
CA LYS A 364 11.59 -6.16 -8.89
C LYS A 364 11.27 -6.53 -7.45
N PHE A 365 10.06 -6.22 -7.01
CA PHE A 365 9.53 -6.65 -5.72
C PHE A 365 8.39 -7.64 -5.93
N GLN A 366 8.48 -8.79 -5.28
CA GLN A 366 7.48 -9.84 -5.39
C GLN A 366 7.03 -10.27 -4.00
N SER A 367 5.71 -10.26 -3.78
CA SER A 367 5.09 -10.77 -2.55
C SER A 367 3.67 -11.23 -2.85
N LYS A 368 3.23 -12.36 -2.27
CA LYS A 368 1.84 -12.82 -2.37
C LYS A 368 0.84 -11.77 -1.88
N GLN A 369 1.22 -10.90 -0.93
CA GLN A 369 0.36 -9.86 -0.38
C GLN A 369 0.28 -8.60 -1.25
N MET A 370 1.41 -8.20 -1.87
CA MET A 370 1.52 -6.93 -2.60
C MET A 370 1.51 -7.10 -4.13
N GLY A 371 1.55 -8.35 -4.61
CA GLY A 371 1.71 -8.69 -6.02
C GLY A 371 3.16 -8.58 -6.49
N ASN A 372 3.34 -8.66 -7.80
CA ASN A 372 4.60 -8.37 -8.47
C ASN A 372 4.56 -6.91 -8.89
N ARG A 373 5.56 -6.15 -8.48
CA ARG A 373 5.72 -4.74 -8.82
C ARG A 373 7.16 -4.48 -9.19
N GLU A 374 7.34 -3.65 -10.20
CA GLU A 374 8.65 -3.15 -10.61
C GLU A 374 8.73 -1.69 -10.17
N TYR A 375 9.86 -1.32 -9.59
CA TYR A 375 10.13 0.05 -9.20
C TYR A 375 11.55 0.43 -9.60
N THR A 376 11.78 1.70 -9.85
CA THR A 376 13.14 2.20 -10.01
C THR A 376 13.70 2.67 -8.67
N GLU A 377 14.84 2.08 -8.28
CA GLU A 377 15.66 2.52 -7.15
C GLU A 377 16.66 3.57 -7.63
N LEU A 378 16.86 4.63 -6.84
CA LEU A 378 17.81 5.70 -7.13
C LEU A 378 18.95 5.69 -6.10
N THR A 379 20.17 6.03 -6.54
CA THR A 379 21.30 6.24 -5.64
C THR A 379 21.23 7.61 -4.95
N LEU A 380 20.40 7.72 -3.91
CA LEU A 380 20.14 8.95 -3.17
C LEU A 380 20.39 8.81 -1.67
N GLU A 381 21.61 8.42 -1.29
CA GLU A 381 21.96 8.28 0.12
C GLU A 381 21.62 9.54 0.92
N GLY A 382 20.97 9.35 2.08
CA GLY A 382 20.59 10.44 2.97
C GLY A 382 19.32 11.19 2.57
N ARG A 383 18.66 10.87 1.44
CA ARG A 383 17.32 11.37 1.10
C ARG A 383 16.37 10.19 0.98
N ILE A 384 15.20 10.27 1.62
CA ILE A 384 14.20 9.19 1.58
C ILE A 384 13.19 9.45 0.49
N ILE A 385 12.95 8.48 -0.40
CA ILE A 385 11.85 8.56 -1.37
C ILE A 385 10.58 7.97 -0.74
N MET A 386 9.53 8.78 -0.69
CA MET A 386 8.19 8.40 -0.24
C MET A 386 7.16 8.73 -1.33
N ASP A 387 7.16 7.92 -2.39
CA ASP A 387 6.17 8.01 -3.46
C ASP A 387 4.76 7.72 -2.92
N ALA A 388 3.86 8.71 -3.01
CA ALA A 388 2.53 8.62 -2.45
C ALA A 388 1.70 7.51 -3.11
N MET A 389 1.91 7.24 -4.41
CA MET A 389 1.24 6.15 -5.11
C MET A 389 1.65 4.80 -4.53
N VAL A 390 2.94 4.59 -4.26
CA VAL A 390 3.47 3.35 -3.68
C VAL A 390 2.92 3.14 -2.27
N VAL A 391 2.93 4.18 -1.44
CA VAL A 391 2.36 4.15 -0.08
C VAL A 391 0.89 3.75 -0.11
N ILE A 392 0.09 4.41 -0.96
CA ILE A 392 -1.35 4.17 -1.02
C ILE A 392 -1.66 2.79 -1.58
N GLN A 393 -0.94 2.34 -2.62
CA GLN A 393 -1.11 0.99 -3.15
C GLN A 393 -0.68 -0.11 -2.17
N ARG A 394 0.24 0.18 -1.24
CA ARG A 394 0.66 -0.76 -0.18
C ARG A 394 -0.41 -0.87 0.90
N ASP A 395 -0.94 0.27 1.33
CA ASP A 395 -1.74 0.35 2.56
C ASP A 395 -3.26 0.31 2.31
N TYR A 396 -3.71 0.68 1.09
CA TYR A 396 -5.13 0.79 0.75
C TYR A 396 -5.54 -0.03 -0.46
N LYS A 397 -6.77 -0.53 -0.44
CA LYS A 397 -7.40 -1.26 -1.54
C LYS A 397 -8.48 -0.41 -2.24
N LEU A 398 -8.08 0.41 -3.23
CA LEU A 398 -8.97 1.35 -3.96
C LEU A 398 -9.35 0.90 -5.38
N ARG A 399 -10.50 1.32 -5.91
CA ARG A 399 -10.93 0.98 -7.28
C ARG A 399 -9.97 1.50 -8.35
N SER A 400 -9.57 2.76 -8.21
CA SER A 400 -8.57 3.43 -9.03
C SER A 400 -7.46 3.97 -8.13
N TYR A 401 -6.24 4.03 -8.67
CA TYR A 401 -5.08 4.67 -8.04
C TYR A 401 -4.61 5.84 -8.89
N SER A 402 -5.48 6.48 -9.68
CA SER A 402 -5.17 7.78 -10.27
C SER A 402 -5.12 8.83 -9.16
N LEU A 403 -4.27 9.85 -9.30
CA LEU A 403 -4.16 10.94 -8.33
C LEU A 403 -5.52 11.62 -8.10
N ASN A 404 -6.32 11.80 -9.16
CA ASN A 404 -7.66 12.36 -9.05
C ASN A 404 -8.61 11.49 -8.19
N SER A 405 -8.65 10.17 -8.45
CA SER A 405 -9.52 9.26 -7.70
C SER A 405 -9.12 9.15 -6.23
N VAL A 406 -7.82 9.11 -5.95
CA VAL A 406 -7.27 9.05 -4.60
C VAL A 406 -7.54 10.35 -3.84
N SER A 407 -7.34 11.50 -4.49
CA SER A 407 -7.65 12.81 -3.92
C SER A 407 -9.14 12.94 -3.58
N GLN A 408 -10.02 12.50 -4.48
CA GLN A 408 -11.45 12.50 -4.19
C GLN A 408 -11.80 11.58 -3.01
N ASN A 409 -11.18 10.40 -2.93
CA ASN A 409 -11.48 9.42 -1.89
C ASN A 409 -11.03 9.87 -0.49
N PHE A 410 -9.86 10.51 -0.37
CA PHE A 410 -9.28 10.85 0.94
C PHE A 410 -9.42 12.33 1.33
N LEU A 411 -9.42 13.24 0.35
CA LEU A 411 -9.50 14.68 0.54
C LEU A 411 -10.88 15.24 0.20
N GLY A 412 -11.68 14.54 -0.62
CA GLY A 412 -12.92 15.07 -1.16
C GLY A 412 -12.70 16.14 -2.25
N GLU A 413 -11.50 16.22 -2.80
CA GLU A 413 -11.11 17.16 -3.84
C GLU A 413 -10.96 16.44 -5.19
N GLN A 414 -11.45 17.08 -6.26
CA GLN A 414 -11.18 16.69 -7.64
C GLN A 414 -10.21 17.68 -8.28
N LYS A 415 -9.47 17.22 -9.28
CA LYS A 415 -8.69 18.07 -10.18
C LYS A 415 -9.27 18.04 -11.59
N GLU A 416 -9.03 19.11 -12.36
CA GLU A 416 -9.13 19.02 -13.82
C GLU A 416 -8.10 18.00 -14.29
N ASP A 417 -8.50 17.04 -15.11
CA ASP A 417 -7.63 15.97 -15.61
C ASP A 417 -7.34 16.28 -17.09
N VAL A 418 -6.23 16.95 -17.35
CA VAL A 418 -5.85 17.40 -18.71
C VAL A 418 -5.25 16.21 -19.46
N HIS A 419 -5.83 15.88 -20.62
CA HIS A 419 -5.32 14.76 -21.42
C HIS A 419 -3.95 15.09 -22.04
N HIS A 420 -3.03 14.12 -22.03
CA HIS A 420 -1.66 14.29 -22.54
C HIS A 420 -1.58 14.81 -23.99
N SER A 421 -2.57 14.48 -24.83
CA SER A 421 -2.64 14.96 -26.21
C SER A 421 -2.83 16.48 -26.35
N ILE A 422 -3.34 17.15 -25.31
CA ILE A 422 -3.66 18.59 -25.32
C ILE A 422 -2.51 19.42 -24.71
N ILE A 423 -1.67 18.79 -23.88
CA ILE A 423 -0.49 19.43 -23.27
C ILE A 423 0.40 20.06 -24.34
N SER A 424 0.62 19.35 -25.45
CA SER A 424 1.44 19.84 -26.56
C SER A 424 0.84 21.07 -27.25
N ASP A 425 -0.49 21.14 -27.37
CA ASP A 425 -1.17 22.29 -27.97
C ASP A 425 -1.13 23.50 -27.00
N LEU A 426 -1.30 23.27 -25.69
CA LEU A 426 -1.16 24.31 -24.66
C LEU A 426 0.26 24.87 -24.55
N GLN A 427 1.28 24.01 -24.65
CA GLN A 427 2.68 24.44 -24.60
C GLN A 427 3.07 25.29 -25.83
N CYS A 428 2.53 24.94 -27.00
CA CYS A 428 2.75 25.66 -28.26
C CYS A 428 1.97 26.99 -28.36
N GLY A 429 1.04 27.26 -27.45
CA GLY A 429 0.30 28.51 -27.37
C GLY A 429 1.13 29.68 -26.80
N ASP A 430 0.47 30.53 -26.03
CA ASP A 430 1.07 31.72 -25.43
C ASP A 430 1.50 31.50 -23.96
N GLU A 431 1.88 32.57 -23.28
CA GLU A 431 2.28 32.51 -21.87
C GLU A 431 1.13 32.20 -20.90
N GLU A 432 -0.12 32.47 -21.28
CA GLU A 432 -1.31 32.17 -20.47
C GLU A 432 -1.74 30.71 -20.60
N THR A 433 -1.62 30.12 -21.80
CA THR A 433 -1.83 28.67 -21.96
C THR A 433 -0.78 27.87 -21.19
N ARG A 434 0.49 28.32 -21.21
CA ARG A 434 1.56 27.74 -20.37
C ARG A 434 1.33 27.97 -18.88
N ARG A 435 0.78 29.12 -18.49
CA ARG A 435 0.37 29.40 -17.10
C ARG A 435 -0.75 28.46 -16.63
N ARG A 436 -1.75 28.15 -17.47
CA ARG A 436 -2.78 27.15 -17.14
C ARG A 436 -2.15 25.78 -16.87
N LEU A 437 -1.21 25.35 -17.72
CA LEU A 437 -0.48 24.10 -17.52
C LEU A 437 0.36 24.13 -16.23
N ALA A 438 1.01 25.26 -15.93
CA ALA A 438 1.79 25.43 -14.72
C ALA A 438 0.95 25.36 -13.43
N VAL A 439 -0.27 25.93 -13.44
CA VAL A 439 -1.21 25.81 -12.32
C VAL A 439 -1.67 24.36 -12.13
N TYR A 440 -1.89 23.63 -13.23
CA TYR A 440 -2.21 22.21 -13.22
C TYR A 440 -1.07 21.38 -12.60
N CYS A 441 0.16 21.54 -13.09
CA CYS A 441 1.35 20.84 -12.57
C CYS A 441 1.64 21.19 -11.09
N LEU A 442 1.46 22.47 -10.69
CA LEU A 442 1.55 22.88 -9.28
C LEU A 442 0.50 22.22 -8.37
N LYS A 443 -0.71 21.99 -8.87
CA LYS A 443 -1.76 21.26 -8.14
C LYS A 443 -1.37 19.79 -7.98
N ASP A 444 -0.81 19.18 -9.01
CA ASP A 444 -0.35 17.79 -8.98
C ASP A 444 0.84 17.58 -8.05
N ALA A 445 1.79 18.53 -7.98
CA ALA A 445 2.85 18.51 -6.96
C ALA A 445 2.32 18.74 -5.54
N PHE A 446 1.21 19.48 -5.35
CA PHE A 446 0.66 19.79 -4.03
C PHE A 446 -0.14 18.63 -3.39
N LEU A 447 -0.95 17.93 -4.19
CA LEU A 447 -1.86 16.89 -3.70
C LEU A 447 -1.15 15.74 -2.93
N PRO A 448 0.02 15.23 -3.35
CA PRO A 448 0.77 14.21 -2.61
C PRO A 448 1.11 14.60 -1.18
N VAL A 449 1.52 15.86 -0.93
CA VAL A 449 1.80 16.35 0.42
C VAL A 449 0.54 16.31 1.28
N LYS A 450 -0.59 16.81 0.77
CA LYS A 450 -1.88 16.74 1.47
C LYS A 450 -2.30 15.31 1.77
N LEU A 451 -2.08 14.39 0.83
CA LEU A 451 -2.39 12.98 1.00
C LEU A 451 -1.52 12.35 2.11
N LEU A 452 -0.21 12.58 2.09
CA LEU A 452 0.69 12.05 3.12
C LEU A 452 0.36 12.60 4.52
N ASP A 453 0.01 13.88 4.64
CA ASP A 453 -0.43 14.49 5.90
C ASP A 453 -1.79 13.89 6.36
N ARG A 454 -2.79 13.87 5.48
CA ARG A 454 -4.13 13.31 5.78
C ARG A 454 -4.07 11.86 6.24
N LEU A 455 -3.17 11.08 5.67
CA LEU A 455 -2.96 9.66 5.99
C LEU A 455 -1.94 9.43 7.10
N MET A 456 -1.37 10.50 7.68
CA MET A 456 -0.37 10.49 8.74
C MET A 456 0.85 9.62 8.40
N CYS A 457 1.29 9.65 7.14
CA CYS A 457 2.31 8.73 6.63
C CYS A 457 3.66 8.89 7.35
N ILE A 458 4.09 10.13 7.62
CA ILE A 458 5.37 10.39 8.31
C ILE A 458 5.36 9.77 9.71
N VAL A 459 4.34 10.11 10.51
CA VAL A 459 4.15 9.59 11.87
C VAL A 459 4.14 8.06 11.90
N ASN A 460 3.32 7.45 11.04
CA ASN A 460 3.16 5.99 11.01
C ASN A 460 4.45 5.26 10.62
N ASN A 461 5.23 5.80 9.67
CA ASN A 461 6.49 5.19 9.27
C ASN A 461 7.60 5.44 10.30
N VAL A 462 7.69 6.62 10.92
CA VAL A 462 8.65 6.89 12.01
C VAL A 462 8.40 5.95 13.20
N GLU A 463 7.14 5.80 13.65
CA GLU A 463 6.84 4.90 14.77
C GLU A 463 7.08 3.43 14.41
N MET A 464 6.78 3.02 13.18
CA MET A 464 7.12 1.67 12.70
C MET A 464 8.64 1.43 12.69
N ALA A 465 9.44 2.42 12.30
CA ALA A 465 10.90 2.36 12.32
C ALA A 465 11.43 2.25 13.76
N ARG A 466 10.88 3.04 14.69
CA ARG A 466 11.22 3.00 16.12
C ARG A 466 10.94 1.64 16.74
N VAL A 467 9.75 1.09 16.50
CA VAL A 467 9.32 -0.21 17.03
C VAL A 467 10.17 -1.37 16.48
N THR A 468 10.45 -1.36 15.19
CA THR A 468 11.10 -2.51 14.51
C THR A 468 12.62 -2.38 14.43
N GLY A 469 13.16 -1.19 14.69
CA GLY A 469 14.59 -0.93 14.70
C GLY A 469 15.26 -0.94 13.32
N VAL A 470 14.52 -0.63 12.25
CA VAL A 470 15.02 -0.54 10.87
C VAL A 470 14.96 0.90 10.36
N PRO A 471 15.81 1.32 9.40
CA PRO A 471 15.71 2.64 8.77
C PRO A 471 14.33 2.90 8.16
N VAL A 472 13.86 4.16 8.18
CA VAL A 472 12.51 4.50 7.73
C VAL A 472 12.29 4.22 6.24
N GLY A 473 13.30 4.45 5.39
CA GLY A 473 13.23 4.14 3.95
C GLY A 473 13.00 2.65 3.67
N TRP A 474 13.51 1.75 4.53
CA TRP A 474 13.34 0.31 4.35
C TRP A 474 11.89 -0.14 4.54
N LEU A 475 11.04 0.66 5.17
CA LEU A 475 9.61 0.34 5.32
C LEU A 475 8.87 0.39 3.98
N LEU A 476 9.39 1.16 3.02
CA LEU A 476 8.84 1.30 1.67
C LEU A 476 9.51 0.32 0.70
N GLU A 477 10.83 0.14 0.85
CA GLU A 477 11.64 -0.68 -0.07
C GLU A 477 11.65 -2.17 0.24
N ARG A 478 11.29 -2.58 1.47
CA ARG A 478 11.40 -3.97 1.95
C ARG A 478 10.11 -4.46 2.61
N GLY A 479 9.94 -5.78 2.58
CA GLY A 479 8.77 -6.46 3.17
C GLY A 479 8.82 -6.61 4.70
N GLN A 480 7.83 -7.29 5.27
CA GLN A 480 7.70 -7.45 6.73
C GLN A 480 8.82 -8.30 7.37
N GLN A 481 9.46 -9.20 6.61
CA GLN A 481 10.47 -10.12 7.17
C GLN A 481 11.68 -9.40 7.79
N ILE A 482 12.15 -8.29 7.21
CA ILE A 482 13.32 -7.57 7.74
C ILE A 482 13.04 -6.96 9.11
N LYS A 483 11.78 -6.57 9.37
CA LYS A 483 11.34 -5.96 10.62
C LYS A 483 11.38 -6.98 11.76
N VAL A 484 10.77 -8.15 11.54
CA VAL A 484 10.78 -9.25 12.51
C VAL A 484 12.20 -9.76 12.74
N PHE A 485 13.00 -9.87 11.68
CA PHE A 485 14.39 -10.29 11.78
C PHE A 485 15.25 -9.31 12.59
N SER A 486 15.07 -8.00 12.41
CA SER A 486 15.71 -6.96 13.24
C SER A 486 15.37 -7.13 14.73
N MET A 487 14.08 -7.24 15.07
CA MET A 487 13.65 -7.45 16.46
C MET A 487 14.22 -8.74 17.06
N LEU A 488 14.23 -9.83 16.27
CA LEU A 488 14.79 -11.11 16.67
C LEU A 488 16.30 -11.02 16.95
N LEU A 489 17.06 -10.36 16.08
CA LEU A 489 18.51 -10.15 16.25
C LEU A 489 18.81 -9.34 17.53
N ARG A 490 18.07 -8.26 17.79
CA ARG A 490 18.23 -7.46 19.02
C ARG A 490 17.98 -8.28 20.27
N LYS A 491 16.93 -9.10 20.27
CA LYS A 491 16.62 -9.98 21.42
C LYS A 491 17.65 -11.10 21.56
N ALA A 492 18.07 -11.71 20.45
CA ALA A 492 19.09 -12.75 20.40
C ALA A 492 20.43 -12.27 20.98
N GLN A 493 20.87 -11.06 20.60
CA GLN A 493 22.10 -10.45 21.11
C GLN A 493 22.08 -10.31 22.64
N LYS A 494 20.98 -9.77 23.21
CA LYS A 494 20.79 -9.60 24.66
C LYS A 494 20.83 -10.93 25.43
N LYS A 495 20.44 -12.03 24.78
CA LYS A 495 20.34 -13.38 25.38
C LYS A 495 21.52 -14.30 25.01
N LYS A 496 22.60 -13.75 24.42
CA LYS A 496 23.78 -14.51 23.97
C LYS A 496 23.46 -15.64 22.96
N LEU A 497 22.44 -15.42 22.13
CA LEU A 497 22.06 -16.34 21.06
C LEU A 497 22.73 -15.92 19.75
N VAL A 498 22.92 -16.88 18.85
CA VAL A 498 23.29 -16.65 17.45
C VAL A 498 22.22 -17.21 16.53
N VAL A 499 21.81 -16.42 15.53
CA VAL A 499 20.76 -16.82 14.59
C VAL A 499 21.35 -17.61 13.42
N PRO A 500 20.97 -18.88 13.20
CA PRO A 500 21.54 -19.66 12.11
C PRO A 500 21.15 -19.09 10.75
N THR A 501 22.02 -19.26 9.77
CA THR A 501 21.71 -18.95 8.38
C THR A 501 21.18 -20.21 7.71
N VAL A 502 19.88 -20.22 7.41
CA VAL A 502 19.22 -21.34 6.73
C VAL A 502 19.16 -21.02 5.25
N GLU A 503 19.68 -21.92 4.41
CA GLU A 503 19.56 -21.79 2.96
C GLU A 503 18.23 -22.35 2.46
N TYR A 504 17.63 -21.65 1.51
CA TYR A 504 16.45 -22.14 0.80
C TYR A 504 16.90 -23.17 -0.23
N THR A 505 16.71 -24.46 0.05
CA THR A 505 17.17 -25.57 -0.81
C THR A 505 16.21 -25.92 -1.96
N GLY A 506 15.22 -25.07 -2.26
CA GLY A 506 14.35 -25.24 -3.44
C GLY A 506 13.53 -26.54 -3.49
N GLY A 507 13.37 -27.24 -2.36
CA GLY A 507 12.80 -28.60 -2.30
C GLY A 507 11.51 -28.68 -1.50
N THR A 508 10.42 -29.03 -2.19
CA THR A 508 9.05 -29.28 -1.70
C THR A 508 8.37 -28.12 -0.98
N ASP A 509 7.37 -27.53 -1.64
CA ASP A 509 6.36 -26.64 -1.08
C ASP A 509 5.51 -27.45 -0.06
N ARG A 510 6.11 -27.80 1.11
CA ARG A 510 5.43 -28.53 2.18
C ARG A 510 4.46 -27.57 2.86
N GLY A 511 3.29 -27.41 2.27
CA GLY A 511 2.19 -26.70 2.91
C GLY A 511 1.89 -27.31 4.28
N TYR A 512 1.38 -26.47 5.19
CA TYR A 512 0.82 -26.91 6.46
C TYR A 512 -0.67 -26.55 6.51
N GLU A 513 -1.42 -27.26 7.34
CA GLU A 513 -2.85 -27.00 7.51
C GLU A 513 -3.06 -25.61 8.15
N GLY A 514 -3.84 -24.76 7.49
CA GLY A 514 -4.15 -23.40 7.93
C GLY A 514 -5.21 -23.33 9.03
N ALA A 515 -5.85 -22.17 9.15
CA ALA A 515 -6.96 -21.96 10.07
C ALA A 515 -8.23 -22.72 9.65
N THR A 516 -9.07 -23.08 10.63
CA THR A 516 -10.42 -23.60 10.41
C THR A 516 -11.43 -22.46 10.28
N VAL A 517 -12.44 -22.68 9.43
CA VAL A 517 -13.64 -21.85 9.34
C VAL A 517 -14.83 -22.75 9.59
N ILE A 518 -15.57 -22.48 10.67
CA ILE A 518 -16.79 -23.22 11.03
C ILE A 518 -17.81 -23.03 9.89
N ASP A 519 -18.49 -24.10 9.51
CA ASP A 519 -19.50 -24.02 8.46
C ASP A 519 -20.64 -23.09 8.88
N PRO A 520 -21.00 -22.09 8.04
CA PRO A 520 -22.01 -21.12 8.39
C PRO A 520 -23.41 -21.76 8.36
N ILE A 521 -24.18 -21.52 9.41
CA ILE A 521 -25.63 -21.73 9.36
C ILE A 521 -26.23 -20.56 8.58
N LYS A 522 -26.39 -20.74 7.27
CA LYS A 522 -26.86 -19.67 6.38
C LYS A 522 -28.27 -19.22 6.74
N GLY A 523 -28.53 -17.93 6.58
CA GLY A 523 -29.87 -17.38 6.77
C GLY A 523 -29.86 -15.90 7.14
N PHE A 524 -31.08 -15.36 7.21
CA PHE A 524 -31.36 -14.05 7.77
C PHE A 524 -31.78 -14.17 9.23
N TYR A 525 -31.06 -13.49 10.11
CA TYR A 525 -31.25 -13.51 11.55
C TYR A 525 -31.74 -12.14 12.02
N ASN A 526 -33.05 -12.04 12.27
CA ASN A 526 -33.68 -10.88 12.90
C ASN A 526 -33.61 -10.95 14.44
N CYS A 527 -32.47 -11.41 14.95
CA CYS A 527 -32.17 -11.47 16.37
C CYS A 527 -30.72 -11.03 16.60
N PRO A 528 -30.39 -10.53 17.79
CA PRO A 528 -29.01 -10.18 18.13
C PRO A 528 -28.05 -11.38 18.02
N VAL A 529 -26.92 -11.15 17.35
CA VAL A 529 -25.83 -12.11 17.23
C VAL A 529 -24.57 -11.48 17.85
N ALA A 530 -24.16 -11.96 19.02
CA ALA A 530 -22.95 -11.49 19.69
C ALA A 530 -21.71 -12.07 19.01
N THR A 531 -20.69 -11.22 18.80
CA THR A 531 -19.39 -11.63 18.26
C THR A 531 -18.36 -11.63 19.38
N LEU A 532 -17.77 -12.79 19.61
CA LEU A 532 -16.68 -12.99 20.56
C LEU A 532 -15.40 -13.27 19.77
N ASP A 533 -14.32 -12.53 20.05
CA ASP A 533 -13.06 -12.59 19.28
C ASP A 533 -11.85 -12.80 20.20
N PHE A 534 -10.88 -13.58 19.75
CA PHE A 534 -9.65 -13.82 20.52
C PHE A 534 -8.70 -12.63 20.42
N ALA A 535 -8.36 -12.04 21.57
CA ALA A 535 -7.42 -10.92 21.61
C ALA A 535 -6.01 -11.36 21.20
N SER A 536 -5.62 -11.05 19.95
CA SER A 536 -4.32 -11.40 19.37
C SER A 536 -4.06 -12.92 19.40
N LEU A 537 -4.97 -13.72 18.83
CA LEU A 537 -4.97 -15.20 18.89
C LEU A 537 -3.57 -15.84 18.74
N TYR A 538 -2.93 -15.68 17.57
CA TYR A 538 -1.66 -16.35 17.29
C TYR A 538 -0.51 -15.87 18.20
N PRO A 539 -0.30 -14.56 18.43
CA PRO A 539 0.61 -14.10 19.46
C PRO A 539 0.37 -14.73 20.84
N SER A 540 -0.89 -14.83 21.26
CA SER A 540 -1.26 -15.37 22.57
C SER A 540 -1.00 -16.88 22.66
N ILE A 541 -1.25 -17.65 21.59
CA ILE A 541 -0.89 -19.08 21.51
C ILE A 541 0.62 -19.28 21.64
N ILE A 542 1.41 -18.51 20.88
CA ILE A 542 2.88 -18.58 20.92
C ILE A 542 3.37 -18.33 22.35
N ILE A 543 2.83 -17.32 23.03
CA ILE A 543 3.21 -16.99 24.42
C ILE A 543 2.78 -18.09 25.40
N ALA A 544 1.52 -18.54 25.34
CA ALA A 544 0.93 -19.46 26.30
C ALA A 544 1.61 -20.83 26.27
N HIS A 545 1.89 -21.35 25.07
CA HIS A 545 2.51 -22.67 24.86
C HIS A 545 4.03 -22.61 24.65
N ASN A 546 4.67 -21.46 24.93
CA ASN A 546 6.12 -21.27 24.83
C ASN A 546 6.72 -21.68 23.47
N LEU A 547 6.02 -21.42 22.36
CA LEU A 547 6.42 -21.88 21.03
C LEU A 547 7.53 -20.99 20.47
N CYS A 548 8.72 -21.55 20.24
CA CYS A 548 9.86 -20.77 19.75
C CYS A 548 10.90 -21.66 19.07
N TYR A 549 11.70 -21.07 18.18
CA TYR A 549 12.90 -21.71 17.62
C TYR A 549 13.82 -22.30 18.70
N SER A 550 13.95 -21.60 19.84
CA SER A 550 14.84 -21.96 20.95
C SER A 550 14.26 -22.95 21.94
N THR A 551 12.97 -23.27 21.83
CA THR A 551 12.28 -24.23 22.70
C THR A 551 11.89 -25.49 21.94
N LEU A 552 11.89 -25.46 20.60
CA LEU A 552 11.67 -26.61 19.74
C LEU A 552 12.75 -27.68 19.97
N VAL A 553 12.33 -28.92 20.23
CA VAL A 553 13.22 -30.08 20.42
C VAL A 553 13.13 -30.97 19.19
N ARG A 554 14.27 -31.47 18.71
CA ARG A 554 14.25 -32.43 17.60
C ARG A 554 13.65 -33.76 18.09
N PRO A 555 12.89 -34.49 17.27
CA PRO A 555 12.31 -35.77 17.68
C PRO A 555 13.33 -36.77 18.25
N ALA A 556 14.55 -36.83 17.67
CA ALA A 556 15.62 -37.70 18.14
C ALA A 556 16.22 -37.30 19.50
N ASP A 557 16.10 -36.02 19.87
CA ASP A 557 16.66 -35.43 21.08
C ASP A 557 15.64 -35.38 22.23
N ALA A 558 14.34 -35.59 21.96
CA ALA A 558 13.28 -35.52 22.97
C ALA A 558 13.54 -36.47 24.16
N ARG A 559 14.04 -37.67 23.89
CA ARG A 559 14.42 -38.68 24.91
C ARG A 559 15.54 -38.25 25.86
N LEU A 560 16.26 -37.17 25.54
CA LEU A 560 17.36 -36.65 26.36
C LEU A 560 16.84 -35.79 27.52
N TYR A 561 15.55 -35.44 27.53
CA TYR A 561 14.94 -34.59 28.53
C TYR A 561 13.83 -35.34 29.28
N PRO A 562 13.59 -35.02 30.56
CA PRO A 562 12.44 -35.53 31.31
C PRO A 562 11.11 -35.17 30.62
N GLU A 563 10.14 -36.08 30.57
CA GLU A 563 8.83 -35.81 29.93
C GLU A 563 8.06 -34.68 30.62
N ASP A 564 8.25 -34.46 31.92
CA ASP A 564 7.64 -33.34 32.66
C ASP A 564 8.24 -31.97 32.28
N ALA A 565 9.43 -31.94 31.68
CA ALA A 565 10.07 -30.74 31.14
C ALA A 565 9.59 -30.37 29.72
N LEU A 566 8.87 -31.27 29.06
CA LEU A 566 8.44 -31.15 27.67
C LEU A 566 6.93 -30.92 27.55
N ASP A 567 6.53 -30.26 26.47
CA ASP A 567 5.14 -30.10 26.04
C ASP A 567 5.01 -30.56 24.59
N ARG A 568 3.88 -31.17 24.24
CA ARG A 568 3.62 -31.74 22.91
C ARG A 568 2.45 -31.00 22.29
N SER A 569 2.71 -30.37 21.15
CA SER A 569 1.68 -29.69 20.37
C SER A 569 0.67 -30.69 19.76
N PRO A 570 -0.49 -30.22 19.29
CA PRO A 570 -1.44 -31.04 18.53
C PRO A 570 -0.85 -31.68 17.27
N THR A 571 0.20 -31.09 16.69
CA THR A 571 0.94 -31.65 15.54
C THR A 571 2.02 -32.64 15.95
N SER A 572 2.11 -32.98 17.25
CA SER A 572 3.14 -33.84 17.86
C SER A 572 4.56 -33.27 17.89
N ASP A 573 4.74 -32.02 17.50
CA ASP A 573 6.00 -31.30 17.69
C ASP A 573 6.26 -31.05 19.18
N VAL A 574 7.52 -31.22 19.60
CA VAL A 574 7.93 -31.19 21.00
C VAL A 574 8.60 -29.87 21.33
N PHE A 575 8.14 -29.22 22.39
CA PHE A 575 8.70 -27.96 22.90
C PHE A 575 9.08 -28.09 24.37
N VAL A 576 10.08 -27.34 24.81
CA VAL A 576 10.43 -27.24 26.24
C VAL A 576 9.46 -26.30 26.96
N LYS A 577 9.03 -26.67 28.17
CA LYS A 577 8.16 -25.83 29.00
C LYS A 577 8.84 -24.52 29.40
N LYS A 578 8.00 -23.50 29.62
CA LYS A 578 8.43 -22.13 29.97
C LYS A 578 9.34 -22.09 31.21
N ASP A 579 9.06 -22.93 32.21
CA ASP A 579 9.79 -22.97 33.48
C ASP A 579 11.23 -23.50 33.33
N VAL A 580 11.49 -24.27 32.28
CA VAL A 580 12.82 -24.80 31.95
C VAL A 580 13.58 -23.81 31.09
N PHE A 581 12.94 -23.30 30.03
CA PHE A 581 13.55 -22.28 29.17
C PHE A 581 12.49 -21.35 28.54
N PRO A 582 12.48 -20.05 28.88
CA PRO A 582 11.55 -19.10 28.26
C PRO A 582 11.96 -18.84 26.80
N GLY A 583 11.02 -19.04 25.89
CA GLY A 583 11.22 -18.84 24.46
C GLY A 583 11.39 -17.36 24.08
N ILE A 584 12.19 -17.12 23.04
CA ILE A 584 12.50 -15.77 22.55
C ILE A 584 11.32 -15.11 21.83
N LEU A 585 10.59 -15.88 21.00
CA LEU A 585 9.38 -15.37 20.34
C LEU A 585 8.30 -14.94 21.35
N PRO A 586 7.99 -15.74 22.40
CA PRO A 586 7.15 -15.29 23.50
C PRO A 586 7.59 -13.96 24.12
N GLU A 587 8.88 -13.81 24.44
CA GLU A 587 9.38 -12.55 25.03
C GLU A 587 9.24 -11.36 24.06
N VAL A 588 9.56 -11.53 22.77
CA VAL A 588 9.40 -10.47 21.76
C VAL A 588 7.93 -10.05 21.65
N LEU A 589 7.00 -11.01 21.64
CA LEU A 589 5.57 -10.74 21.57
C LEU A 589 5.05 -10.06 22.85
N GLN A 590 5.53 -10.48 24.02
CA GLN A 590 5.20 -9.83 25.30
C GLN A 590 5.65 -8.38 25.31
N ASP A 591 6.88 -8.08 24.87
CA ASP A 591 7.38 -6.71 24.78
C ASP A 591 6.51 -5.86 23.84
N LEU A 592 6.16 -6.40 22.66
CA LEU A 592 5.30 -5.70 21.69
C LEU A 592 3.88 -5.43 22.24
N LEU A 593 3.27 -6.42 22.89
CA LEU A 593 1.94 -6.29 23.47
C LEU A 593 1.92 -5.35 24.68
N ALA A 594 2.94 -5.41 25.54
CA ALA A 594 3.09 -4.51 26.67
C ALA A 594 3.29 -3.06 26.22
N ALA A 595 4.18 -2.82 25.23
CA ALA A 595 4.36 -1.50 24.63
C ALA A 595 3.07 -0.99 23.98
N ARG A 596 2.28 -1.87 23.36
CA ARG A 596 1.00 -1.50 22.73
C ARG A 596 -0.02 -1.09 23.78
N LYS A 597 -0.08 -1.83 24.89
CA LYS A 597 -0.96 -1.52 26.03
C LYS A 597 -0.60 -0.14 26.60
N HIS A 598 0.67 0.09 26.87
CA HIS A 598 1.16 1.37 27.40
C HIS A 598 0.87 2.55 26.45
N ALA A 599 1.08 2.38 25.14
CA ALA A 599 0.72 3.40 24.15
C ALA A 599 -0.78 3.75 24.20
N ARG A 600 -1.67 2.74 24.30
CA ARG A 600 -3.12 2.97 24.41
C ARG A 600 -3.53 3.60 25.74
N GLU A 601 -2.79 3.35 26.82
CA GLU A 601 -3.03 3.99 28.12
C GLU A 601 -2.70 5.48 28.05
N MET A 602 -1.51 5.85 27.54
CA MET A 602 -1.12 7.25 27.36
C MET A 602 -2.08 8.02 26.44
N MET A 603 -2.64 7.38 25.42
CA MET A 603 -3.62 8.01 24.51
C MET A 603 -4.89 8.53 25.21
N LYS A 604 -5.26 7.98 26.38
CA LYS A 604 -6.49 8.38 27.08
C LYS A 604 -6.41 9.80 27.64
N ASP A 605 -5.21 10.23 28.00
CA ASP A 605 -4.95 11.51 28.66
C ASP A 605 -4.56 12.62 27.67
N VAL A 606 -4.49 12.30 26.36
CA VAL A 606 -4.02 13.21 25.31
C VAL A 606 -5.18 13.59 24.37
N PRO A 607 -5.39 14.88 24.06
CA PRO A 607 -6.44 15.31 23.13
C PRO A 607 -6.28 14.70 21.73
N MET A 608 -7.37 14.14 21.17
CA MET A 608 -7.35 13.41 19.89
C MET A 608 -6.77 14.18 18.69
N TYR A 609 -6.82 15.52 18.72
CA TYR A 609 -6.33 16.38 17.64
C TYR A 609 -4.83 16.71 17.75
N SER A 610 -4.17 16.41 18.87
CA SER A 610 -2.76 16.76 19.10
C SER A 610 -1.80 15.87 18.29
N LEU A 611 -0.59 16.39 18.01
CA LEU A 611 0.48 15.60 17.39
C LEU A 611 0.84 14.38 18.26
N GLU A 612 0.87 14.56 19.58
CA GLU A 612 1.17 13.48 20.52
C GLU A 612 0.17 12.32 20.40
N TYR A 613 -1.13 12.61 20.29
CA TYR A 613 -2.14 11.56 20.10
C TYR A 613 -1.93 10.83 18.77
N LYS A 614 -1.64 11.56 17.69
CA LYS A 614 -1.34 10.96 16.37
C LYS A 614 -0.12 10.04 16.44
N VAL A 615 0.95 10.46 17.12
CA VAL A 615 2.17 9.66 17.33
C VAL A 615 1.86 8.39 18.13
N LEU A 616 1.16 8.51 19.26
CA LEU A 616 0.78 7.36 20.08
C LEU A 616 -0.14 6.38 19.34
N ASN A 617 -1.07 6.88 18.53
CA ASN A 617 -1.92 6.04 17.69
C ASN A 617 -1.12 5.33 16.59
N GLY A 618 -0.20 6.03 15.92
CA GLY A 618 0.72 5.41 14.95
C GLY A 618 1.54 4.30 15.58
N ARG A 619 2.05 4.53 16.80
CA ARG A 619 2.80 3.55 17.60
C ARG A 619 1.98 2.30 17.92
N GLN A 620 0.76 2.44 18.44
CA GLN A 620 -0.05 1.26 18.80
C GLN A 620 -0.44 0.42 17.57
N LEU A 621 -0.68 1.07 16.41
CA LEU A 621 -0.91 0.39 15.14
C LEU A 621 0.36 -0.35 14.67
N ALA A 622 1.52 0.30 14.74
CA ALA A 622 2.79 -0.31 14.35
C ALA A 622 3.12 -1.56 15.19
N LEU A 623 2.88 -1.48 16.50
CA LEU A 623 3.05 -2.59 17.43
C LEU A 623 2.09 -3.75 17.12
N LYS A 624 0.82 -3.45 16.80
CA LYS A 624 -0.17 -4.46 16.39
C LYS A 624 0.27 -5.20 15.12
N VAL A 625 0.67 -4.46 14.08
CA VAL A 625 1.10 -5.03 12.80
C VAL A 625 2.36 -5.88 12.98
N SER A 626 3.31 -5.40 13.79
CA SER A 626 4.55 -6.12 14.10
C SER A 626 4.28 -7.43 14.83
N ALA A 627 3.42 -7.43 15.85
CA ALA A 627 3.05 -8.64 16.59
C ALA A 627 2.41 -9.70 15.68
N ASN A 628 1.48 -9.32 14.81
CA ASN A 628 0.84 -10.23 13.87
C ASN A 628 1.83 -10.79 12.81
N SER A 629 2.86 -10.03 12.48
CA SER A 629 3.87 -10.44 11.49
C SER A 629 4.85 -11.49 12.02
N VAL A 630 5.00 -11.64 13.36
CA VAL A 630 5.91 -12.63 13.97
C VAL A 630 5.53 -14.06 13.58
N TYR A 631 4.25 -14.41 13.65
CA TYR A 631 3.76 -15.72 13.20
C TYR A 631 4.01 -15.91 11.69
N GLY A 632 3.70 -14.89 10.87
CA GLY A 632 3.91 -14.99 9.42
C GLY A 632 5.38 -15.20 9.04
N PHE A 633 6.31 -14.72 9.87
CA PHE A 633 7.75 -14.91 9.68
C PHE A 633 8.18 -16.36 9.87
N THR A 634 7.61 -17.09 10.85
CA THR A 634 7.95 -18.52 11.07
C THR A 634 7.45 -19.39 9.92
N GLY A 635 6.29 -19.07 9.33
CA GLY A 635 5.66 -19.88 8.28
C GLY A 635 6.14 -19.59 6.86
N ALA A 636 7.00 -18.59 6.67
CA ALA A 636 7.48 -18.18 5.35
C ALA A 636 8.63 -19.07 4.87
N GLN A 637 8.31 -20.14 4.11
CA GLN A 637 9.30 -21.06 3.54
C GLN A 637 10.38 -20.35 2.72
N VAL A 638 9.99 -19.38 1.89
CA VAL A 638 10.91 -18.45 1.22
C VAL A 638 11.13 -17.27 2.17
N GLY A 639 12.10 -17.40 3.06
CA GLY A 639 12.35 -16.41 4.11
C GLY A 639 13.73 -16.55 4.76
N LYS A 640 13.98 -15.71 5.76
CA LYS A 640 15.28 -15.67 6.47
C LYS A 640 15.47 -16.79 7.49
N LEU A 641 14.39 -17.31 8.08
CA LEU A 641 14.43 -18.33 9.13
C LEU A 641 13.09 -19.11 9.20
N PRO A 642 12.75 -19.94 8.20
CA PRO A 642 11.52 -20.72 8.22
C PRO A 642 11.52 -21.78 9.34
N CYS A 643 10.38 -21.98 9.98
CA CYS A 643 10.10 -23.09 10.90
C CYS A 643 8.60 -23.41 10.84
N LEU A 644 8.27 -24.45 10.06
CA LEU A 644 6.90 -24.85 9.78
C LEU A 644 6.26 -25.53 10.99
N GLU A 645 7.06 -26.17 11.84
CA GLU A 645 6.66 -26.83 13.08
C GLU A 645 5.94 -25.84 14.01
N ILE A 646 6.52 -24.65 14.21
CA ILE A 646 5.89 -23.58 15.01
C ILE A 646 4.58 -23.14 14.35
N SER A 647 4.59 -22.93 13.03
CA SER A 647 3.44 -22.38 12.32
C SER A 647 2.25 -23.35 12.29
N ALA A 648 2.53 -24.63 12.06
CA ALA A 648 1.56 -25.71 12.09
C ALA A 648 1.02 -25.95 13.51
N SER A 649 1.89 -25.90 14.53
CA SER A 649 1.47 -25.97 15.94
C SER A 649 0.52 -24.84 16.30
N VAL A 650 0.84 -23.60 15.91
CA VAL A 650 0.00 -22.42 16.18
C VAL A 650 -1.37 -22.55 15.53
N THR A 651 -1.44 -22.94 14.26
CA THR A 651 -2.74 -23.11 13.59
C THR A 651 -3.54 -24.26 14.18
N ALA A 652 -2.89 -25.37 14.56
CA ALA A 652 -3.57 -26.51 15.16
C ALA A 652 -4.16 -26.18 16.54
N TYR A 653 -3.43 -25.44 17.38
CA TYR A 653 -3.99 -24.89 18.62
C TYR A 653 -5.16 -23.96 18.33
N GLY A 654 -5.06 -23.08 17.32
CA GLY A 654 -6.16 -22.21 16.90
C GLY A 654 -7.42 -23.00 16.52
N ARG A 655 -7.28 -24.09 15.76
CA ARG A 655 -8.40 -24.98 15.39
C ARG A 655 -9.05 -25.62 16.63
N GLN A 656 -8.25 -26.20 17.53
CA GLN A 656 -8.78 -26.79 18.77
C GLN A 656 -9.47 -25.75 19.67
N MET A 657 -8.94 -24.54 19.73
CA MET A 657 -9.48 -23.47 20.57
C MET A 657 -10.82 -22.96 20.06
N ILE A 658 -10.99 -22.76 18.75
CA ILE A 658 -12.28 -22.30 18.20
C ILE A 658 -13.35 -23.39 18.34
N ASP A 659 -13.01 -24.66 18.13
CA ASP A 659 -13.94 -25.78 18.33
C ASP A 659 -14.33 -25.93 19.81
N LYS A 660 -13.35 -25.83 20.73
CA LYS A 660 -13.61 -25.83 22.17
C LYS A 660 -14.48 -24.64 22.59
N THR A 661 -14.24 -23.46 22.02
CA THR A 661 -15.04 -22.25 22.28
C THR A 661 -16.49 -22.47 21.85
N LYS A 662 -16.71 -23.03 20.66
CA LYS A 662 -18.05 -23.37 20.19
C LYS A 662 -18.77 -24.29 21.18
N SER A 663 -18.15 -25.42 21.52
CA SER A 663 -18.77 -26.40 22.42
C SER A 663 -19.07 -25.81 23.80
N LEU A 664 -18.14 -25.05 24.37
CA LEU A 664 -18.33 -24.42 25.69
C LEU A 664 -19.47 -23.39 25.67
N VAL A 665 -19.58 -22.56 24.62
CA VAL A 665 -20.67 -21.57 24.53
C VAL A 665 -22.02 -22.28 24.45
N GLU A 666 -22.14 -23.33 23.63
CA GLU A 666 -23.40 -24.08 23.47
C GLU A 666 -23.76 -24.91 24.71
N GLU A 667 -22.77 -25.38 25.48
CA GLU A 667 -22.98 -26.11 26.74
C GLU A 667 -23.35 -25.18 27.90
N LEU A 668 -22.64 -24.06 28.06
CA LEU A 668 -22.84 -23.14 29.19
C LEU A 668 -24.15 -22.35 29.10
N TYR A 669 -24.67 -22.14 27.88
CA TYR A 669 -25.83 -21.31 27.62
C TYR A 669 -26.86 -22.06 26.74
N PRO A 670 -27.76 -22.84 27.36
CA PRO A 670 -28.80 -23.58 26.64
C PRO A 670 -29.63 -22.66 25.74
N GLY A 671 -29.75 -23.04 24.46
CA GLY A 671 -30.47 -22.28 23.44
C GLY A 671 -29.62 -21.27 22.67
N ALA A 672 -28.41 -20.94 23.14
CA ALA A 672 -27.42 -20.25 22.32
C ALA A 672 -26.87 -21.19 21.25
N CYS A 673 -26.55 -20.65 20.07
CA CYS A 673 -26.02 -21.44 18.97
C CYS A 673 -24.95 -20.66 18.22
N VAL A 674 -23.81 -21.29 17.94
CA VAL A 674 -22.75 -20.67 17.14
C VAL A 674 -23.10 -20.79 15.67
N LEU A 675 -23.52 -19.67 15.08
CA LEU A 675 -23.94 -19.60 13.68
C LEU A 675 -22.76 -19.67 12.71
N TYR A 676 -21.62 -19.10 13.12
CA TYR A 676 -20.43 -18.99 12.30
C TYR A 676 -19.18 -18.76 13.14
N GLY A 677 -18.01 -19.13 12.59
CA GLY A 677 -16.73 -18.73 13.14
C GLY A 677 -15.66 -18.65 12.05
N ASP A 678 -14.86 -17.59 12.07
CA ASP A 678 -13.78 -17.34 11.11
C ASP A 678 -12.47 -17.21 11.86
N THR A 679 -11.74 -18.31 12.02
CA THR A 679 -10.40 -18.39 12.63
C THR A 679 -10.30 -17.97 14.11
N ASP A 680 -10.52 -16.69 14.41
CA ASP A 680 -10.35 -16.05 15.72
C ASP A 680 -11.66 -15.59 16.36
N SER A 681 -12.75 -15.53 15.59
CA SER A 681 -14.04 -15.07 16.06
C SER A 681 -15.14 -16.13 15.97
N VAL A 682 -16.07 -16.11 16.93
CA VAL A 682 -17.31 -16.88 16.93
C VAL A 682 -18.52 -15.95 17.01
N MET A 683 -19.54 -16.24 16.22
CA MET A 683 -20.77 -15.46 16.12
C MET A 683 -21.92 -16.28 16.71
N VAL A 684 -22.41 -15.83 17.86
CA VAL A 684 -23.32 -16.58 18.71
C VAL A 684 -24.70 -15.96 18.62
N LYS A 685 -25.69 -16.75 18.21
CA LYS A 685 -27.10 -16.37 18.31
C LYS A 685 -27.48 -16.28 19.78
N CYS A 686 -27.85 -15.09 20.24
CA CYS A 686 -28.24 -14.87 21.63
C CYS A 686 -29.69 -15.31 21.85
N VAL A 687 -29.96 -15.89 23.03
CA VAL A 687 -31.34 -16.13 23.49
C VAL A 687 -31.84 -14.83 24.10
N THR A 688 -32.80 -14.19 23.43
CA THR A 688 -33.41 -12.93 23.89
C THR A 688 -34.93 -13.08 23.89
N ASP A 689 -35.63 -12.34 24.75
CA ASP A 689 -37.09 -12.30 24.74
C ASP A 689 -37.56 -11.60 23.45
N GLU A 690 -38.29 -12.31 22.59
CA GLU A 690 -38.81 -11.77 21.33
C GLU A 690 -39.88 -10.69 21.55
N LYS A 691 -40.48 -10.63 22.74
CA LYS A 691 -41.45 -9.59 23.12
C LYS A 691 -40.77 -8.32 23.62
N ALA A 692 -39.50 -8.39 24.00
CA ALA A 692 -38.74 -7.25 24.46
C ALA A 692 -38.43 -6.29 23.31
N THR A 693 -38.22 -5.02 23.65
CA THR A 693 -37.82 -4.01 22.68
C THR A 693 -36.44 -4.34 22.11
N ASP A 694 -36.16 -3.86 20.90
CA ASP A 694 -34.85 -4.03 20.25
C ASP A 694 -33.69 -3.57 21.14
N LYS A 695 -33.89 -2.51 21.92
CA LYS A 695 -32.90 -1.97 22.85
C LYS A 695 -32.60 -2.94 24.00
N GLU A 696 -33.64 -3.52 24.60
CA GLU A 696 -33.50 -4.52 25.66
C GLU A 696 -32.84 -5.80 25.14
N ARG A 697 -33.21 -6.24 23.94
CA ARG A 697 -32.59 -7.41 23.27
C ARG A 697 -31.11 -7.16 22.97
N LEU A 698 -30.76 -5.97 22.52
CA LEU A 698 -29.36 -5.57 22.31
C LEU A 698 -28.58 -5.55 23.63
N GLN A 699 -29.15 -4.96 24.69
CA GLN A 699 -28.52 -4.92 26.00
C GLN A 699 -28.25 -6.33 26.54
N ALA A 700 -29.27 -7.19 26.53
CA ALA A 700 -29.13 -8.59 26.95
C ALA A 700 -28.06 -9.34 26.13
N ALA A 701 -27.96 -9.10 24.83
CA ALA A 701 -26.95 -9.70 23.98
C ALA A 701 -25.52 -9.19 24.25
N MET A 702 -25.38 -7.91 24.59
CA MET A 702 -24.09 -7.33 25.00
C MET A 702 -23.65 -7.87 26.36
N ASP A 703 -24.56 -7.92 27.34
CA ASP A 703 -24.28 -8.46 28.68
C ASP A 703 -23.92 -9.95 28.60
N PHE A 704 -24.69 -10.73 27.84
CA PHE A 704 -24.37 -12.12 27.50
C PHE A 704 -22.99 -12.24 26.87
N GLY A 705 -22.67 -11.39 25.90
CA GLY A 705 -21.40 -11.44 25.19
C GLY A 705 -20.20 -11.21 26.11
N ILE A 706 -20.31 -10.23 27.02
CA ILE A 706 -19.28 -9.92 28.02
C ILE A 706 -19.12 -11.09 28.99
N GLU A 707 -20.21 -11.60 29.56
CA GLU A 707 -20.18 -12.74 30.49
C GLU A 707 -19.62 -14.00 29.83
N ALA A 708 -20.08 -14.33 28.62
CA ALA A 708 -19.63 -15.48 27.86
C ALA A 708 -18.13 -15.37 27.52
N ALA A 709 -17.65 -14.20 27.12
CA ALA A 709 -16.24 -13.97 26.86
C ALA A 709 -15.36 -14.25 28.09
N ASP A 710 -15.74 -13.73 29.26
CA ASP A 710 -14.98 -13.92 30.51
C ASP A 710 -15.01 -15.38 31.01
N ARG A 711 -16.20 -16.02 30.97
CA ARG A 711 -16.38 -17.40 31.43
C ARG A 711 -15.66 -18.40 30.54
N VAL A 712 -15.72 -18.21 29.21
CA VAL A 712 -14.99 -19.04 28.25
C VAL A 712 -13.48 -18.82 28.35
N SER A 713 -13.02 -17.57 28.52
CA SER A 713 -11.60 -17.25 28.70
C SER A 713 -10.94 -18.01 29.86
N SER A 714 -11.70 -18.27 30.93
CA SER A 714 -11.20 -19.00 32.11
C SER A 714 -10.82 -20.46 31.83
N ASN A 715 -11.17 -21.00 30.67
CA ASN A 715 -10.87 -22.37 30.23
C ASN A 715 -9.60 -22.47 29.34
N PHE A 716 -8.86 -21.37 29.17
CA PHE A 716 -7.64 -21.29 28.38
C PHE A 716 -6.44 -20.81 29.21
N LEU A 717 -5.23 -21.11 28.73
CA LEU A 717 -3.99 -20.66 29.35
C LEU A 717 -3.80 -19.15 29.16
N LYS A 718 -3.40 -18.43 30.21
CA LYS A 718 -3.03 -17.01 30.08
C LYS A 718 -1.83 -16.85 29.12
N PRO A 719 -1.79 -15.83 28.23
CA PRO A 719 -2.67 -14.67 28.15
C PRO A 719 -3.85 -14.82 27.16
N ILE A 720 -4.19 -16.04 26.74
CA ILE A 720 -5.31 -16.28 25.84
C ILE A 720 -6.59 -15.81 26.53
N LYS A 721 -7.31 -14.93 25.86
CA LYS A 721 -8.62 -14.46 26.28
C LYS A 721 -9.49 -14.13 25.07
N LEU A 722 -10.77 -14.36 25.25
CA LEU A 722 -11.84 -13.95 24.37
C LEU A 722 -12.34 -12.58 24.84
N GLU A 723 -12.68 -11.70 23.91
CA GLU A 723 -13.28 -10.40 24.18
C GLU A 723 -14.61 -10.29 23.45
N PHE A 724 -15.60 -9.70 24.10
CA PHE A 724 -16.79 -9.22 23.41
C PHE A 724 -16.39 -8.05 22.52
N GLU A 725 -16.69 -8.14 21.22
CA GLU A 725 -16.34 -7.09 20.27
C GLU A 725 -17.55 -6.22 19.90
N LYS A 726 -18.69 -6.86 19.59
CA LYS A 726 -19.88 -6.22 19.00
C LYS A 726 -21.07 -7.17 18.94
N VAL A 727 -22.24 -6.61 18.66
CA VAL A 727 -23.45 -7.35 18.28
C VAL A 727 -23.84 -7.00 16.85
N TYR A 728 -24.24 -8.00 16.05
CA TYR A 728 -24.96 -7.79 14.80
C TYR A 728 -26.46 -7.87 15.02
N PHE A 729 -27.21 -6.85 14.59
CA PHE A 729 -28.68 -6.88 14.66
C PHE A 729 -29.35 -5.91 13.68
N PRO A 730 -30.01 -6.38 12.61
CA PRO A 730 -30.09 -7.77 12.15
C PRO A 730 -28.79 -8.26 11.49
N TYR A 731 -28.71 -9.57 11.23
CA TYR A 731 -27.55 -10.25 10.65
C TYR A 731 -27.94 -11.13 9.45
N LEU A 732 -27.17 -11.08 8.36
CA LEU A 732 -27.37 -11.87 7.14
C LEU A 732 -26.09 -12.65 6.83
N LEU A 733 -26.17 -13.98 6.94
CA LEU A 733 -25.05 -14.89 6.70
C LEU A 733 -25.31 -15.73 5.44
N MET A 734 -24.52 -15.51 4.40
CA MET A 734 -24.72 -16.16 3.09
C MET A 734 -23.76 -17.33 2.87
N ASN A 735 -22.47 -17.15 3.19
CA ASN A 735 -21.44 -18.17 2.99
C ASN A 735 -20.20 -17.87 3.84
N LYS A 736 -19.20 -18.77 3.82
CA LYS A 736 -17.88 -18.54 4.43
C LYS A 736 -17.32 -17.21 3.93
N LYS A 737 -16.92 -16.35 4.87
CA LYS A 737 -16.37 -15.01 4.62
C LYS A 737 -17.29 -14.08 3.82
N ARG A 738 -18.60 -14.36 3.78
CA ARG A 738 -19.62 -13.58 3.06
C ARG A 738 -20.86 -13.36 3.93
N TYR A 739 -20.91 -12.20 4.59
CA TYR A 739 -21.99 -11.82 5.50
C TYR A 739 -22.14 -10.30 5.60
N ALA A 740 -23.31 -9.85 6.04
CA ALA A 740 -23.59 -8.45 6.35
C ALA A 740 -24.46 -8.31 7.61
N GLY A 741 -24.35 -7.19 8.30
CA GLY A 741 -25.21 -6.89 9.44
C GLY A 741 -25.06 -5.44 9.88
N LEU A 742 -25.99 -4.97 10.72
CA LEU A 742 -25.78 -3.70 11.42
C LEU A 742 -24.92 -3.95 12.64
N LEU A 743 -23.80 -3.24 12.72
CA LEU A 743 -22.83 -3.36 13.81
C LEU A 743 -23.21 -2.44 14.96
N TRP A 744 -23.34 -3.00 16.16
CA TRP A 744 -23.66 -2.29 17.39
C TRP A 744 -22.57 -2.48 18.43
N THR A 745 -21.99 -1.38 18.90
CA THR A 745 -21.10 -1.31 20.08
C THR A 745 -21.78 -0.68 21.30
N ASN A 746 -22.93 -0.04 21.11
CA ASN A 746 -23.82 0.49 22.14
C ASN A 746 -25.29 0.20 21.76
N THR A 747 -26.23 0.45 22.67
CA THR A 747 -27.66 0.12 22.47
C THR A 747 -28.49 1.27 21.88
N ASP A 748 -27.91 2.46 21.71
CA ASP A 748 -28.64 3.64 21.25
C ASP A 748 -28.65 3.76 19.72
N ARG A 749 -27.52 3.49 19.07
CA ARG A 749 -27.39 3.60 17.61
C ARG A 749 -26.36 2.63 17.06
N PHE A 750 -26.69 2.00 15.92
CA PHE A 750 -25.73 1.22 15.16
C PHE A 750 -24.60 2.09 14.61
N ASP A 751 -23.38 1.56 14.61
CA ASP A 751 -22.19 2.27 14.14
C ASP A 751 -22.17 2.36 12.62
N LYS A 752 -22.39 1.22 11.95
CA LYS A 752 -22.44 1.11 10.49
C LYS A 752 -23.07 -0.20 10.03
N LEU A 753 -23.46 -0.24 8.76
CA LEU A 753 -23.68 -1.48 8.03
C LEU A 753 -22.31 -2.09 7.68
N ASP A 754 -22.00 -3.25 8.26
CA ASP A 754 -20.78 -4.00 7.96
C ASP A 754 -21.08 -5.06 6.91
N ALA A 755 -20.24 -5.16 5.87
CA ALA A 755 -20.38 -6.09 4.76
C ALA A 755 -19.01 -6.73 4.46
N LYS A 756 -18.88 -8.05 4.68
CA LYS A 756 -17.63 -8.79 4.48
C LYS A 756 -17.74 -9.70 3.26
N GLY A 757 -16.79 -9.59 2.32
CA GLY A 757 -16.69 -10.45 1.14
C GLY A 757 -17.83 -10.31 0.11
N ILE A 758 -18.65 -9.26 0.23
CA ILE A 758 -19.76 -8.95 -0.66
C ILE A 758 -19.28 -8.03 -1.80
N GLU A 759 -19.95 -8.12 -2.95
CA GLU A 759 -19.68 -7.35 -4.18
C GLU A 759 -19.80 -5.82 -4.03
N THR A 760 -20.19 -5.29 -2.87
CA THR A 760 -20.26 -3.84 -2.59
C THR A 760 -18.91 -3.14 -2.75
N VAL A 761 -17.81 -3.84 -2.43
CA VAL A 761 -16.44 -3.30 -2.46
C VAL A 761 -15.55 -3.92 -3.53
N ARG A 762 -16.08 -4.85 -4.34
CA ARG A 762 -15.34 -5.49 -5.43
C ARG A 762 -15.16 -4.53 -6.62
N ARG A 763 -14.08 -4.75 -7.39
CA ARG A 763 -13.59 -3.83 -8.44
C ARG A 763 -13.80 -4.35 -9.87
N ASP A 764 -14.15 -5.62 -10.00
CA ASP A 764 -14.31 -6.36 -11.25
C ASP A 764 -15.73 -6.28 -11.83
N ASN A 765 -16.64 -5.61 -11.12
CA ASN A 765 -18.05 -5.47 -11.49
C ASN A 765 -18.37 -4.02 -11.86
N CYS A 766 -19.43 -3.81 -12.66
CA CYS A 766 -19.92 -2.46 -12.94
C CYS A 766 -20.50 -1.78 -11.68
N PRO A 767 -20.50 -0.43 -11.60
CA PRO A 767 -21.04 0.30 -10.45
C PRO A 767 -22.48 -0.06 -10.08
N LEU A 768 -23.31 -0.46 -11.05
CA LEU A 768 -24.68 -0.89 -10.82
C LEU A 768 -24.77 -2.04 -9.81
N VAL A 769 -23.89 -3.03 -9.89
CA VAL A 769 -23.88 -4.19 -8.98
C VAL A 769 -23.69 -3.74 -7.55
N ALA A 770 -22.70 -2.88 -7.30
CA ALA A 770 -22.42 -2.38 -5.96
C ALA A 770 -23.57 -1.52 -5.42
N ARG A 771 -24.16 -0.64 -6.25
CA ARG A 771 -25.33 0.17 -5.88
C ARG A 771 -26.54 -0.70 -5.56
N MET A 772 -26.79 -1.71 -6.38
CA MET A 772 -27.93 -2.62 -6.22
C MET A 772 -27.81 -3.44 -4.95
N VAL A 773 -26.66 -4.08 -4.71
CA VAL A 773 -26.43 -4.87 -3.49
C VAL A 773 -26.48 -3.98 -2.25
N SER A 774 -25.88 -2.77 -2.28
CA SER A 774 -25.96 -1.84 -1.16
C SER A 774 -27.40 -1.37 -0.90
N GLY A 775 -28.17 -1.09 -1.96
CA GLY A 775 -29.57 -0.70 -1.87
C GLY A 775 -30.48 -1.81 -1.33
N VAL A 776 -30.19 -3.07 -1.67
CA VAL A 776 -30.86 -4.25 -1.12
C VAL A 776 -30.51 -4.41 0.37
N LEU A 777 -29.22 -4.38 0.73
CA LEU A 777 -28.79 -4.53 2.11
C LEU A 777 -29.34 -3.42 3.02
N ASN A 778 -29.40 -2.17 2.55
CA ASN A 778 -30.02 -1.08 3.29
C ASN A 778 -31.52 -1.36 3.55
N ARG A 779 -32.26 -1.85 2.56
CA ARG A 779 -33.70 -2.14 2.72
C ARG A 779 -33.95 -3.33 3.64
N ILE A 780 -33.16 -4.39 3.53
CA ILE A 780 -33.30 -5.59 4.37
C ILE A 780 -32.83 -5.33 5.80
N LEU A 781 -31.68 -4.67 5.99
CA LEU A 781 -31.05 -4.53 7.31
C LEU A 781 -31.51 -3.29 8.07
N ILE A 782 -31.67 -2.14 7.40
CA ILE A 782 -32.05 -0.87 8.04
C ILE A 782 -33.57 -0.70 8.03
N HIS A 783 -34.19 -0.78 6.85
CA HIS A 783 -35.65 -0.60 6.73
C HIS A 783 -36.46 -1.85 7.11
N ARG A 784 -35.78 -3.00 7.29
CA ARG A 784 -36.39 -4.28 7.65
C ARG A 784 -37.57 -4.69 6.76
N SER A 785 -37.50 -4.35 5.46
CA SER A 785 -38.52 -4.73 4.48
C SER A 785 -37.89 -5.49 3.33
N VAL A 786 -38.22 -6.77 3.24
CA VAL A 786 -37.83 -7.65 2.14
C VAL A 786 -38.61 -7.27 0.88
N GLU A 787 -39.89 -6.93 1.03
CA GLU A 787 -40.79 -6.52 -0.05
C GLU A 787 -40.24 -5.28 -0.77
N SER A 788 -39.84 -4.26 -0.02
CA SER A 788 -39.21 -3.05 -0.59
C SER A 788 -37.91 -3.39 -1.33
N ALA A 789 -37.12 -4.35 -0.83
CA ALA A 789 -35.92 -4.81 -1.51
C ALA A 789 -36.24 -5.55 -2.82
N VAL A 790 -37.27 -6.39 -2.83
CA VAL A 790 -37.77 -7.09 -4.02
C VAL A 790 -38.26 -6.11 -5.07
N GLU A 791 -39.09 -5.14 -4.69
CA GLU A 791 -39.59 -4.09 -5.60
C GLU A 791 -38.45 -3.26 -6.19
N PHE A 792 -37.49 -2.86 -5.36
CA PHE A 792 -36.29 -2.15 -5.81
C PHE A 792 -35.48 -2.95 -6.83
N VAL A 793 -35.30 -4.27 -6.60
CA VAL A 793 -34.60 -5.17 -7.53
C VAL A 793 -35.35 -5.27 -8.85
N LYS A 794 -36.66 -5.55 -8.81
CA LYS A 794 -37.50 -5.68 -10.00
C LYS A 794 -37.56 -4.39 -10.81
N GLY A 795 -37.69 -3.25 -10.13
CA GLY A 795 -37.67 -1.91 -10.76
C GLY A 795 -36.34 -1.64 -11.45
N THR A 796 -35.22 -1.88 -10.78
CA THR A 796 -33.87 -1.68 -11.35
C THR A 796 -33.62 -2.59 -12.55
N ILE A 797 -34.07 -3.86 -12.51
CA ILE A 797 -33.99 -4.79 -13.64
C ILE A 797 -34.86 -4.30 -14.80
N SER A 798 -36.07 -3.80 -14.52
CA SER A 798 -36.94 -3.22 -15.54
C SER A 798 -36.27 -2.01 -16.21
N ASP A 799 -35.66 -1.11 -15.43
CA ASP A 799 -34.95 0.05 -15.98
C ASP A 799 -33.72 -0.35 -16.80
N LEU A 800 -33.00 -1.42 -16.43
CA LEU A 800 -31.93 -1.98 -17.23
C LEU A 800 -32.45 -2.47 -18.59
N LEU A 801 -33.51 -3.28 -18.59
CA LEU A 801 -34.05 -3.91 -19.81
C LEU A 801 -34.78 -2.91 -20.71
N LEU A 802 -35.32 -1.83 -20.14
CA LEU A 802 -35.96 -0.73 -20.86
C LEU A 802 -34.98 0.37 -21.29
N ASN A 803 -33.66 0.16 -21.10
CA ASN A 803 -32.59 1.10 -21.44
C ASN A 803 -32.77 2.50 -20.79
N ARG A 804 -33.23 2.52 -19.54
CA ARG A 804 -33.45 3.74 -18.73
C ARG A 804 -32.32 4.05 -17.75
N LEU A 805 -31.34 3.15 -17.63
CA LEU A 805 -30.18 3.36 -16.78
C LEU A 805 -29.11 4.21 -17.48
N ASP A 806 -28.45 5.06 -16.69
CA ASP A 806 -27.27 5.79 -17.13
C ASP A 806 -26.12 4.83 -17.44
N ILE A 807 -25.44 5.04 -18.57
CA ILE A 807 -24.34 4.18 -19.02
C ILE A 807 -23.18 4.11 -18.02
N SER A 808 -22.97 5.16 -17.21
CA SER A 808 -21.92 5.19 -16.18
C SER A 808 -22.11 4.10 -15.12
N ASN A 809 -23.36 3.61 -14.92
CA ASN A 809 -23.62 2.46 -14.07
C ASN A 809 -23.14 1.13 -14.66
N LEU A 810 -22.97 1.06 -15.98
CA LEU A 810 -22.64 -0.13 -16.74
C LEU A 810 -21.16 -0.21 -17.12
N VAL A 811 -20.40 0.86 -16.92
CA VAL A 811 -18.97 0.92 -17.23
C VAL A 811 -18.20 -0.05 -16.34
N ILE A 812 -17.50 -0.99 -16.97
CA ILE A 812 -16.53 -1.89 -16.35
C ILE A 812 -15.15 -1.31 -16.60
N THR A 813 -14.26 -1.39 -15.61
CA THR A 813 -12.91 -0.86 -15.73
C THR A 813 -11.88 -1.90 -15.31
N LYS A 814 -10.86 -2.11 -16.14
CA LYS A 814 -9.73 -3.02 -15.88
C LYS A 814 -8.40 -2.31 -16.16
N ALA A 815 -7.37 -2.62 -15.38
CA ALA A 815 -6.03 -2.08 -15.57
C ALA A 815 -5.37 -2.76 -16.77
N PHE A 816 -4.81 -1.97 -17.69
CA PHE A 816 -3.94 -2.43 -18.76
C PHE A 816 -2.50 -2.43 -18.24
N SER A 817 -2.06 -3.58 -17.71
CA SER A 817 -0.88 -3.67 -16.84
C SER A 817 0.40 -4.14 -17.53
N LYS A 818 0.29 -4.71 -18.73
CA LYS A 818 1.38 -5.37 -19.46
C LYS A 818 1.18 -5.18 -20.96
N ALA A 819 2.21 -5.42 -21.75
CA ALA A 819 2.08 -5.47 -23.21
C ALA A 819 1.09 -6.57 -23.64
N GLU A 820 0.48 -6.42 -24.81
CA GLU A 820 -0.62 -7.27 -25.27
C GLU A 820 -0.20 -8.74 -25.44
N ASP A 821 1.05 -8.98 -25.85
CA ASP A 821 1.66 -10.29 -26.06
C ASP A 821 1.98 -11.06 -24.76
N GLU A 822 2.02 -10.38 -23.61
CA GLU A 822 2.24 -11.00 -22.31
C GLU A 822 0.99 -11.64 -21.69
N TYR A 823 -0.20 -11.44 -22.28
CA TYR A 823 -1.45 -12.00 -21.77
C TYR A 823 -1.67 -13.42 -22.28
N ALA A 824 -1.87 -14.37 -21.37
CA ALA A 824 -2.11 -15.79 -21.70
C ALA A 824 -3.43 -16.07 -22.47
N GLY A 825 -4.27 -15.06 -22.70
CA GLY A 825 -5.49 -15.21 -23.50
C GLY A 825 -6.23 -13.90 -23.72
N ALA A 826 -7.07 -13.86 -24.76
CA ALA A 826 -7.80 -12.66 -25.16
C ALA A 826 -8.71 -12.11 -24.05
N GLN A 827 -8.49 -10.85 -23.67
CA GLN A 827 -9.27 -10.14 -22.66
C GLN A 827 -10.03 -8.98 -23.28
N ALA A 828 -11.21 -8.66 -22.74
CA ALA A 828 -12.06 -7.58 -23.23
C ALA A 828 -11.35 -6.22 -23.33
N HIS A 829 -10.81 -5.73 -22.22
CA HIS A 829 -10.07 -4.47 -22.20
C HIS A 829 -8.90 -4.41 -23.20
N ILE A 830 -8.19 -5.51 -23.45
CA ILE A 830 -7.05 -5.56 -24.38
C ILE A 830 -7.52 -5.46 -25.83
N ALA A 831 -8.53 -6.27 -26.19
CA ALA A 831 -9.14 -6.20 -27.52
C ALA A 831 -9.74 -4.81 -27.82
N LEU A 832 -10.24 -4.12 -26.78
CA LEU A 832 -10.68 -2.73 -26.92
C LEU A 832 -9.51 -1.77 -27.15
N VAL A 833 -8.41 -1.88 -26.40
CA VAL A 833 -7.22 -1.03 -26.60
C VAL A 833 -6.72 -1.13 -28.04
N GLU A 834 -6.58 -2.35 -28.58
CA GLU A 834 -6.18 -2.57 -29.97
C GLU A 834 -7.14 -1.87 -30.95
N ARG A 835 -8.44 -2.03 -30.74
CA ARG A 835 -9.46 -1.40 -31.59
C ARG A 835 -9.43 0.13 -31.51
N MET A 836 -9.26 0.69 -30.32
CA MET A 836 -9.13 2.13 -30.13
C MET A 836 -7.87 2.65 -30.81
N ARG A 837 -6.74 1.94 -30.69
CA ARG A 837 -5.48 2.29 -31.35
C ARG A 837 -5.59 2.28 -32.88
N HIS A 838 -6.31 1.31 -33.45
CA HIS A 838 -6.60 1.29 -34.89
C HIS A 838 -7.55 2.41 -35.34
N ARG A 839 -8.49 2.82 -34.48
CA ARG A 839 -9.47 3.86 -34.77
C ARG A 839 -8.85 5.26 -34.69
N ASP A 840 -8.13 5.52 -33.61
CA ASP A 840 -7.43 6.75 -33.34
C ASP A 840 -6.30 6.48 -32.33
N PRO A 841 -5.03 6.43 -32.78
CA PRO A 841 -3.89 6.30 -31.88
C PRO A 841 -3.85 7.40 -30.81
N ALA A 842 -4.38 8.60 -31.09
CA ALA A 842 -4.34 9.76 -30.19
C ALA A 842 -5.13 9.59 -28.88
N SER A 843 -6.17 8.77 -28.90
CA SER A 843 -7.10 8.57 -27.78
C SER A 843 -7.06 7.17 -27.17
N ALA A 844 -6.18 6.30 -27.69
CA ALA A 844 -6.05 4.92 -27.24
C ALA A 844 -5.38 4.83 -25.85
N PRO A 845 -5.88 3.97 -24.95
CA PRO A 845 -5.23 3.74 -23.65
C PRO A 845 -3.81 3.19 -23.80
N THR A 846 -2.93 3.57 -22.88
CA THR A 846 -1.53 3.17 -22.81
C THR A 846 -1.26 2.26 -21.61
N ILE A 847 -0.12 1.57 -21.59
CA ILE A 847 0.24 0.66 -20.49
C ILE A 847 0.31 1.46 -19.18
N GLY A 848 -0.43 1.01 -18.17
CA GLY A 848 -0.63 1.71 -16.90
C GLY A 848 -2.05 2.25 -16.73
N ASP A 849 -2.77 2.50 -17.82
CA ASP A 849 -4.13 3.06 -17.78
C ASP A 849 -5.19 2.06 -17.26
N ARG A 850 -6.27 2.58 -16.70
CA ARG A 850 -7.54 1.84 -16.61
C ARG A 850 -8.33 2.02 -17.89
N VAL A 851 -8.60 0.91 -18.55
CA VAL A 851 -9.48 0.85 -19.72
C VAL A 851 -10.92 0.74 -19.23
N ALA A 852 -11.73 1.74 -19.57
CA ALA A 852 -13.17 1.75 -19.34
C ALA A 852 -13.89 1.17 -20.55
N TYR A 853 -14.79 0.22 -20.34
CA TYR A 853 -15.55 -0.41 -21.41
C TYR A 853 -16.95 -0.81 -20.96
N VAL A 854 -17.86 -0.90 -21.93
CA VAL A 854 -19.17 -1.53 -21.77
C VAL A 854 -19.29 -2.74 -22.69
N ILE A 855 -20.24 -3.62 -22.42
CA ILE A 855 -20.51 -4.78 -23.26
C ILE A 855 -21.70 -4.49 -24.18
N ILE A 856 -21.42 -4.45 -25.49
CA ILE A 856 -22.39 -4.17 -26.54
C ILE A 856 -23.05 -5.45 -27.05
N LYS A 857 -24.24 -5.28 -27.64
CA LYS A 857 -24.97 -6.38 -28.29
C LYS A 857 -24.26 -6.78 -29.58
N ALA A 858 -24.06 -8.08 -29.77
CA ALA A 858 -23.44 -8.66 -30.96
C ALA A 858 -24.19 -9.92 -31.42
N ALA A 859 -23.69 -10.57 -32.47
CA ALA A 859 -24.23 -11.84 -32.96
C ALA A 859 -24.19 -12.92 -31.87
N LYS A 860 -25.15 -13.86 -31.94
CA LYS A 860 -25.25 -14.97 -30.98
C LYS A 860 -23.96 -15.80 -31.01
N GLY A 861 -23.35 -16.01 -29.84
CA GLY A 861 -22.10 -16.76 -29.69
C GLY A 861 -20.82 -15.92 -29.74
N ALA A 862 -20.91 -14.60 -30.02
CA ALA A 862 -19.76 -13.70 -29.95
C ALA A 862 -19.18 -13.66 -28.52
N LYS A 863 -17.86 -13.72 -28.42
CA LYS A 863 -17.17 -13.82 -27.13
C LYS A 863 -17.13 -12.46 -26.45
N ALA A 864 -17.11 -12.43 -25.12
CA ALA A 864 -17.18 -11.17 -24.37
C ALA A 864 -16.09 -10.15 -24.75
N TYR A 865 -14.90 -10.60 -25.16
CA TYR A 865 -13.83 -9.69 -25.57
C TYR A 865 -14.08 -9.00 -26.92
N GLU A 866 -14.80 -9.63 -27.83
CA GLU A 866 -15.20 -9.07 -29.13
C GLU A 866 -16.26 -7.97 -28.97
N ARG A 867 -17.03 -8.06 -27.87
CA ARG A 867 -18.19 -7.21 -27.58
C ARG A 867 -17.90 -6.06 -26.63
N SER A 868 -16.64 -5.81 -26.31
CA SER A 868 -16.26 -4.66 -25.48
C SER A 868 -16.14 -3.41 -26.35
N GLU A 869 -16.61 -2.25 -25.89
CA GLU A 869 -16.48 -0.98 -26.61
C GLU A 869 -16.35 0.20 -25.65
N ASP A 870 -15.74 1.29 -26.13
CA ASP A 870 -15.55 2.52 -25.37
C ASP A 870 -16.92 3.19 -25.07
N PRO A 871 -17.20 3.60 -23.82
CA PRO A 871 -18.51 4.16 -23.46
C PRO A 871 -18.87 5.44 -24.24
N ILE A 872 -17.90 6.29 -24.58
CA ILE A 872 -18.14 7.50 -25.37
C ILE A 872 -18.48 7.13 -26.81
N TYR A 873 -17.71 6.21 -27.40
CA TYR A 873 -18.00 5.72 -28.75
C TYR A 873 -19.38 5.08 -28.86
N VAL A 874 -19.80 4.32 -27.84
CA VAL A 874 -21.15 3.76 -27.74
C VAL A 874 -22.21 4.85 -27.70
N LEU A 875 -22.01 5.89 -26.88
CA LEU A 875 -22.91 7.04 -26.80
C LEU A 875 -22.99 7.75 -28.15
N ASP A 876 -21.87 8.13 -28.77
CA ASP A 876 -21.84 8.88 -30.02
C ASP A 876 -22.53 8.13 -31.16
N ASN A 877 -22.32 6.81 -31.24
CA ASN A 877 -22.84 5.98 -32.34
C ASN A 877 -24.18 5.29 -32.04
N ASN A 878 -24.78 5.49 -30.85
CA ASN A 878 -26.00 4.79 -30.40
C ASN A 878 -25.89 3.26 -30.49
N ILE A 879 -24.75 2.70 -30.09
CA ILE A 879 -24.54 1.25 -30.16
C ILE A 879 -25.37 0.57 -29.08
N PRO A 880 -26.18 -0.46 -29.40
CA PRO A 880 -27.02 -1.13 -28.41
C PRO A 880 -26.18 -1.86 -27.36
N ILE A 881 -26.54 -1.69 -26.08
CA ILE A 881 -25.95 -2.41 -24.95
C ILE A 881 -26.54 -3.82 -24.85
N ASP A 882 -25.73 -4.80 -24.44
CA ASP A 882 -26.19 -6.16 -24.15
C ASP A 882 -26.80 -6.23 -22.73
N THR A 883 -28.05 -5.79 -22.59
CA THR A 883 -28.75 -5.79 -21.29
C THR A 883 -28.87 -7.18 -20.67
N GLN A 884 -28.92 -8.24 -21.49
CA GLN A 884 -28.99 -9.62 -21.02
C GLN A 884 -27.68 -10.04 -20.36
N TYR A 885 -26.53 -9.68 -20.95
CA TYR A 885 -25.24 -9.91 -20.33
C TYR A 885 -25.14 -9.29 -18.93
N TYR A 886 -25.59 -8.04 -18.77
CA TYR A 886 -25.58 -7.37 -17.47
C TYR A 886 -26.54 -8.03 -16.47
N LEU A 887 -27.73 -8.45 -16.90
CA LEU A 887 -28.67 -9.15 -16.04
C LEU A 887 -28.10 -10.51 -15.57
N GLU A 888 -27.63 -11.35 -16.49
CA GLU A 888 -27.24 -12.73 -16.20
C GLU A 888 -25.86 -12.85 -15.54
N HIS A 889 -24.88 -12.06 -15.99
CA HIS A 889 -23.49 -12.22 -15.55
C HIS A 889 -23.06 -11.19 -14.49
N GLN A 890 -23.69 -10.03 -14.42
CA GLN A 890 -23.32 -8.99 -13.45
C GLN A 890 -24.30 -8.96 -12.27
N LEU A 891 -25.61 -8.88 -12.52
CA LEU A 891 -26.63 -8.67 -11.49
C LEU A 891 -27.13 -9.95 -10.82
N ALA A 892 -27.52 -10.96 -11.60
CA ALA A 892 -28.17 -12.16 -11.05
C ALA A 892 -27.31 -12.90 -10.01
N PRO A 893 -26.01 -13.19 -10.23
CA PRO A 893 -25.23 -13.99 -9.28
C PRO A 893 -25.13 -13.37 -7.88
N PRO A 894 -24.82 -12.07 -7.69
CA PRO A 894 -24.80 -11.47 -6.35
C PRO A 894 -26.20 -11.31 -5.74
N ILE A 895 -27.23 -10.97 -6.53
CA ILE A 895 -28.60 -10.79 -6.01
C ILE A 895 -29.15 -12.12 -5.50
N LEU A 896 -29.10 -13.17 -6.33
CA LEU A 896 -29.63 -14.48 -5.95
C LEU A 896 -28.98 -14.99 -4.67
N ARG A 897 -27.68 -14.76 -4.49
CA ARG A 897 -26.95 -15.14 -3.27
C ARG A 897 -27.43 -14.37 -2.03
N VAL A 898 -27.70 -13.07 -2.14
CA VAL A 898 -28.22 -12.25 -1.03
C VAL A 898 -29.61 -12.74 -0.61
N PHE A 899 -30.45 -13.07 -1.60
CA PHE A 899 -31.82 -13.49 -1.35
C PHE A 899 -31.99 -15.00 -1.07
N GLU A 900 -30.98 -15.83 -1.29
CA GLU A 900 -31.00 -17.28 -0.95
C GLU A 900 -31.30 -17.51 0.54
N GLY A 901 -30.85 -16.62 1.43
CA GLY A 901 -31.13 -16.68 2.86
C GLY A 901 -32.38 -15.92 3.31
N VAL A 902 -33.17 -15.38 2.38
CA VAL A 902 -34.27 -14.43 2.64
C VAL A 902 -35.59 -14.86 1.99
N LEU A 903 -35.53 -15.45 0.78
CA LEU A 903 -36.69 -15.90 0.00
C LEU A 903 -36.60 -17.40 -0.28
N ASP A 904 -37.77 -18.06 -0.33
CA ASP A 904 -37.86 -19.48 -0.70
C ASP A 904 -37.47 -19.74 -2.16
N ASP A 905 -37.85 -18.84 -3.09
CA ASP A 905 -37.42 -18.89 -4.49
C ASP A 905 -36.89 -17.51 -4.94
N PRO A 906 -35.56 -17.28 -4.89
CA PRO A 906 -34.94 -16.06 -5.40
C PRO A 906 -35.07 -15.86 -6.92
N SER A 907 -35.43 -16.90 -7.69
CA SER A 907 -35.46 -16.82 -9.16
C SER A 907 -36.57 -15.89 -9.68
N VAL A 908 -37.60 -15.63 -8.88
CA VAL A 908 -38.66 -14.65 -9.16
C VAL A 908 -38.16 -13.20 -9.31
N LEU A 909 -36.93 -12.93 -8.85
CA LEU A 909 -36.29 -11.61 -9.02
C LEU A 909 -35.81 -11.40 -10.45
N ILE A 910 -35.41 -12.48 -11.14
CA ILE A 910 -34.82 -12.44 -12.48
C ILE A 910 -35.75 -13.01 -13.55
N LYS A 911 -36.90 -13.57 -13.16
CA LYS A 911 -37.94 -14.09 -14.04
C LYS A 911 -39.28 -13.48 -13.62
N GLY A 912 -39.93 -12.74 -14.52
CA GLY A 912 -41.25 -12.18 -14.25
C GLY A 912 -41.74 -11.24 -15.34
N ASP A 913 -42.90 -10.61 -15.13
CA ASP A 913 -43.47 -9.65 -16.08
C ASP A 913 -42.54 -8.45 -16.30
N HIS A 914 -41.80 -8.04 -15.26
CA HIS A 914 -40.82 -6.95 -15.31
C HIS A 914 -39.62 -7.24 -16.25
N THR A 915 -39.40 -8.50 -16.65
CA THR A 915 -38.34 -8.90 -17.58
C THR A 915 -38.81 -9.20 -19.00
N ARG A 916 -40.11 -9.14 -19.28
CA ARG A 916 -40.68 -9.50 -20.60
C ARG A 916 -40.52 -8.41 -21.65
N HIS A 917 -40.42 -7.15 -21.22
CA HIS A 917 -40.31 -6.01 -22.11
C HIS A 917 -38.85 -5.55 -22.22
N ILE A 918 -38.27 -5.67 -23.41
CA ILE A 918 -36.89 -5.26 -23.70
C ILE A 918 -36.94 -4.15 -24.73
N ALA A 919 -36.38 -2.98 -24.40
CA ALA A 919 -36.20 -1.88 -25.33
C ALA A 919 -34.80 -1.94 -25.95
N ILE A 920 -34.72 -1.92 -27.27
CA ILE A 920 -33.44 -1.91 -28.01
C ILE A 920 -33.36 -0.60 -28.77
N SER A 921 -32.32 0.19 -28.48
CA SER A 921 -32.02 1.40 -29.26
C SER A 921 -31.65 1.05 -30.68
N ALA A 922 -32.12 1.83 -31.65
CA ALA A 922 -31.68 1.70 -33.03
C ALA A 922 -30.27 2.29 -33.18
N PRO A 923 -29.30 1.57 -33.80
CA PRO A 923 -27.99 2.12 -34.07
C PRO A 923 -28.05 3.36 -34.96
N SER A 924 -27.11 4.29 -34.81
CA SER A 924 -27.00 5.42 -35.73
C SER A 924 -26.68 4.96 -37.16
N LYS A 925 -26.99 5.80 -38.16
CA LYS A 925 -26.60 5.54 -39.57
C LYS A 925 -25.09 5.32 -39.73
N ASN A 926 -24.29 5.87 -38.81
CA ASN A 926 -22.83 5.79 -38.84
C ASN A 926 -22.28 4.55 -38.10
N ALA A 927 -23.12 3.78 -37.40
CA ALA A 927 -22.70 2.67 -36.56
C ALA A 927 -22.23 1.41 -37.32
N GLY A 928 -22.36 1.35 -38.65
CA GLY A 928 -21.87 0.22 -39.45
C GLY A 928 -22.18 0.32 -40.95
N GLY A 929 -21.54 -0.53 -41.76
CA GLY A 929 -21.65 -0.50 -43.22
C GLY A 929 -23.09 -0.67 -43.74
N LEU A 930 -23.87 -1.60 -43.14
CA LEU A 930 -25.26 -1.83 -43.53
C LEU A 930 -26.21 -0.69 -43.09
N MET A 931 -25.97 -0.09 -41.92
CA MET A 931 -26.81 0.98 -41.37
C MET A 931 -26.79 2.27 -42.19
N ARG A 932 -25.72 2.49 -42.97
CA ARG A 932 -25.63 3.62 -43.91
C ARG A 932 -26.68 3.56 -45.03
N PHE A 933 -27.18 2.37 -45.36
CA PHE A 933 -28.17 2.16 -46.42
C PHE A 933 -29.61 2.01 -45.88
N VAL A 934 -29.80 2.03 -44.55
CA VAL A 934 -31.12 1.93 -43.92
C VAL A 934 -31.86 3.25 -44.07
N LYS A 935 -32.99 3.23 -44.79
CA LYS A 935 -33.94 4.34 -44.81
C LYS A 935 -34.79 4.29 -43.54
N ILE A 936 -34.62 5.27 -42.66
CA ILE A 936 -35.46 5.44 -41.47
C ILE A 936 -36.79 6.03 -41.93
N GLN A 937 -37.85 5.24 -41.88
CA GLN A 937 -39.20 5.70 -42.18
C GLN A 937 -39.71 6.55 -41.02
N LEU A 938 -40.28 7.72 -41.32
CA LEU A 938 -40.85 8.60 -40.31
C LEU A 938 -42.07 7.93 -39.66
N GLN A 939 -42.17 7.99 -38.34
CA GLN A 939 -43.24 7.34 -37.58
C GLN A 939 -43.94 8.35 -36.66
N CYS A 940 -45.26 8.22 -36.51
CA CYS A 940 -46.07 8.93 -35.53
C CYS A 940 -45.49 8.72 -34.13
N ILE A 941 -45.23 9.81 -33.40
CA ILE A 941 -44.62 9.75 -32.06
C ILE A 941 -45.53 9.01 -31.07
N SER A 942 -46.85 9.11 -31.23
CA SER A 942 -47.83 8.50 -30.33
C SER A 942 -48.00 7.00 -30.57
N CYS A 943 -48.36 6.59 -31.80
CA CYS A 943 -48.76 5.21 -32.11
C CYS A 943 -47.74 4.44 -32.97
N ARG A 944 -46.63 5.06 -33.37
CA ARG A 944 -45.57 4.50 -34.23
C ARG A 944 -45.99 4.09 -35.65
N ALA A 945 -47.20 4.46 -36.09
CA ALA A 945 -47.62 4.30 -37.49
C ALA A 945 -46.71 5.09 -38.44
N ALA A 946 -46.41 4.55 -39.61
CA ALA A 946 -45.62 5.25 -40.62
C ALA A 946 -46.34 6.51 -41.12
N ILE A 947 -45.61 7.63 -41.22
CA ILE A 947 -46.11 8.91 -41.71
C ILE A 947 -45.13 9.50 -42.75
N LYS A 948 -45.59 10.48 -43.52
CA LYS A 948 -44.75 11.17 -44.53
C LYS A 948 -44.07 12.41 -43.97
N GLU A 949 -44.78 13.18 -43.15
CA GLU A 949 -44.32 14.44 -42.55
C GLU A 949 -44.96 14.66 -41.17
N GLY A 950 -44.44 15.63 -40.41
CA GLY A 950 -44.96 16.03 -39.10
C GLY A 950 -44.62 15.08 -37.94
N ALA A 951 -45.23 15.34 -36.78
CA ALA A 951 -45.02 14.58 -35.54
C ALA A 951 -46.01 13.42 -35.36
N LEU A 952 -47.25 13.58 -35.82
CA LEU A 952 -48.37 12.67 -35.54
C LEU A 952 -49.09 12.27 -36.83
N CYS A 953 -49.70 11.08 -36.83
CA CYS A 953 -50.65 10.70 -37.88
C CYS A 953 -52.02 11.34 -37.63
N ASP A 954 -52.87 11.36 -38.65
CA ASP A 954 -54.21 11.94 -38.61
C ASP A 954 -55.05 11.42 -37.43
N ASN A 955 -54.96 10.12 -37.13
CA ASN A 955 -55.68 9.48 -36.02
C ASN A 955 -55.18 9.87 -34.62
N CYS A 956 -54.03 10.53 -34.50
CA CYS A 956 -53.42 10.90 -33.23
C CYS A 956 -53.38 12.42 -33.00
N GLN A 957 -53.91 13.23 -33.93
CA GLN A 957 -53.85 14.69 -33.84
C GLN A 957 -54.54 15.25 -32.59
N GLU A 958 -55.65 14.66 -32.16
CA GLU A 958 -56.35 15.06 -30.92
C GLU A 958 -55.48 14.90 -29.66
N ARG A 959 -54.47 14.02 -29.71
CA ARG A 959 -53.52 13.79 -28.61
C ARG A 959 -52.28 14.70 -28.70
N ALA A 960 -52.22 15.64 -29.65
CA ALA A 960 -51.06 16.49 -29.85
C ALA A 960 -50.63 17.25 -28.58
N PRO A 961 -51.52 17.92 -27.81
CA PRO A 961 -51.11 18.62 -26.58
C PRO A 961 -50.52 17.70 -25.52
N GLU A 962 -51.07 16.49 -25.37
CA GLU A 962 -50.59 15.48 -24.42
C GLU A 962 -49.18 14.99 -24.79
N VAL A 963 -48.97 14.66 -26.07
CA VAL A 963 -47.69 14.14 -26.57
C VAL A 963 -46.63 15.25 -26.53
N TYR A 964 -46.99 16.46 -26.96
CA TYR A 964 -46.13 17.63 -26.93
C TYR A 964 -45.70 17.97 -25.50
N GLY A 965 -46.66 18.02 -24.56
CA GLY A 965 -46.38 18.27 -23.13
C GLY A 965 -45.44 17.24 -22.52
N LYS A 966 -45.55 15.95 -22.88
CA LYS A 966 -44.63 14.90 -22.42
C LYS A 966 -43.20 15.09 -22.95
N ILE A 967 -43.04 15.52 -24.20
CA ILE A 967 -41.72 15.78 -24.79
C ILE A 967 -41.10 17.01 -24.14
N ILE A 968 -41.85 18.10 -23.97
CA ILE A 968 -41.37 19.31 -23.28
C ILE A 968 -40.95 19.00 -21.84
N ALA A 969 -41.77 18.26 -21.08
CA ALA A 969 -41.42 17.91 -19.71
C ALA A 969 -40.09 17.15 -19.63
N LYS A 970 -39.84 16.23 -20.57
CA LYS A 970 -38.56 15.51 -20.69
C LYS A 970 -37.41 16.42 -21.12
N ARG A 971 -37.63 17.29 -22.11
CA ARG A 971 -36.64 18.28 -22.56
C ARG A 971 -36.21 19.17 -21.39
N ASN A 972 -37.17 19.76 -20.67
CA ASN A 972 -36.91 20.63 -19.52
C ASN A 972 -36.17 19.88 -18.41
N HIS A 973 -36.51 18.61 -18.18
CA HIS A 973 -35.77 17.75 -17.24
C HIS A 973 -34.30 17.58 -17.65
N TYR A 974 -34.03 17.24 -18.92
CA TYR A 974 -32.66 17.09 -19.42
C TYR A 974 -31.91 18.43 -19.50
N GLU A 975 -32.58 19.54 -19.77
CA GLU A 975 -32.01 20.89 -19.78
C GLU A 975 -31.56 21.32 -18.38
N ALA A 976 -32.36 21.03 -17.36
CA ALA A 976 -31.99 21.26 -15.97
C ALA A 976 -30.75 20.43 -15.57
N ILE A 977 -30.71 19.14 -15.93
CA ILE A 977 -29.55 18.27 -15.66
C ILE A 977 -28.33 18.77 -16.45
N TYR A 978 -28.47 19.11 -17.72
CA TYR A 978 -27.40 19.65 -18.56
C TYR A 978 -26.75 20.87 -17.90
N SER A 979 -27.58 21.83 -17.48
CA SER A 979 -27.11 23.04 -16.81
C SER A 979 -26.36 22.73 -15.51
N GLN A 980 -26.90 21.82 -14.68
CA GLN A 980 -26.26 21.40 -13.43
C GLN A 980 -24.88 20.75 -13.66
N VAL A 981 -24.80 19.79 -14.59
CA VAL A 981 -23.56 19.02 -14.79
C VAL A 981 -22.46 19.85 -15.44
N TRP A 982 -22.80 20.72 -16.40
CA TRP A 982 -21.83 21.60 -17.04
C TRP A 982 -21.35 22.72 -16.11
N THR A 983 -22.24 23.30 -15.30
CA THR A 983 -21.85 24.26 -14.26
C THR A 983 -20.95 23.61 -13.22
N GLN A 984 -21.25 22.37 -12.81
CA GLN A 984 -20.38 21.61 -11.90
C GLN A 984 -18.99 21.37 -12.49
N CYS A 985 -18.89 21.12 -13.80
CA CYS A 985 -17.61 21.00 -14.49
C CYS A 985 -16.81 22.31 -14.44
N GLN A 986 -17.45 23.47 -14.66
CA GLN A 986 -16.78 24.78 -14.55
C GLN A 986 -16.30 25.05 -13.12
N GLN A 987 -17.13 24.75 -12.12
CA GLN A 987 -16.76 24.87 -10.70
C GLN A 987 -15.58 23.96 -10.33
N CYS A 988 -15.58 22.72 -10.83
CA CYS A 988 -14.50 21.77 -10.62
C CYS A 988 -13.18 22.23 -11.29
N GLN A 989 -13.27 22.81 -12.49
CA GLN A 989 -12.14 23.41 -13.19
C GLN A 989 -11.62 24.66 -12.46
N GLY A 990 -12.50 25.39 -11.76
CA GLY A 990 -12.16 26.64 -11.08
C GLY A 990 -12.17 27.87 -12.00
N SER A 991 -12.57 27.72 -13.27
CA SER A 991 -12.67 28.80 -14.25
C SER A 991 -14.06 28.84 -14.88
N LEU A 992 -14.64 30.03 -14.98
CA LEU A 992 -15.93 30.25 -15.64
C LEU A 992 -15.77 30.70 -17.11
N ASN A 993 -14.58 31.14 -17.49
CA ASN A 993 -14.32 31.82 -18.77
C ASN A 993 -13.45 30.98 -19.72
N GLN A 994 -13.02 29.80 -19.30
CA GLN A 994 -12.21 28.90 -20.10
C GLN A 994 -12.99 27.63 -20.43
N GLU A 995 -12.65 27.00 -21.56
CA GLU A 995 -13.24 25.71 -21.93
C GLU A 995 -12.85 24.62 -20.91
N VAL A 996 -13.81 23.74 -20.60
CA VAL A 996 -13.64 22.58 -19.73
C VAL A 996 -12.92 21.47 -20.50
N ILE A 997 -11.66 21.19 -20.15
CA ILE A 997 -10.82 20.20 -20.84
C ILE A 997 -10.48 19.08 -19.84
N CYS A 998 -11.48 18.28 -19.50
CA CYS A 998 -11.34 17.18 -18.53
C CYS A 998 -11.54 15.82 -19.21
N SER A 999 -10.58 14.90 -19.06
CA SER A 999 -10.63 13.51 -19.53
C SER A 999 -10.86 12.47 -18.44
N SER A 1000 -11.25 12.90 -17.23
CA SER A 1000 -11.29 11.99 -16.07
C SER A 1000 -12.36 10.90 -16.18
N ARG A 1001 -11.93 9.69 -16.54
CA ARG A 1001 -12.78 8.49 -16.66
C ARG A 1001 -13.29 7.96 -15.33
N ASP A 1002 -12.67 8.36 -14.22
CA ASP A 1002 -13.09 8.01 -12.85
C ASP A 1002 -14.20 8.95 -12.32
N CYS A 1003 -14.50 10.06 -13.02
CA CYS A 1003 -15.50 11.03 -12.58
C CYS A 1003 -16.93 10.59 -12.97
N PRO A 1004 -17.90 10.55 -12.04
CA PRO A 1004 -19.28 10.18 -12.35
C PRO A 1004 -19.97 11.18 -13.31
N VAL A 1005 -19.52 12.43 -13.34
CA VAL A 1005 -20.07 13.48 -14.21
C VAL A 1005 -19.57 13.33 -15.65
N PHE A 1006 -18.41 12.70 -15.87
CA PHE A 1006 -17.74 12.66 -17.17
C PHE A 1006 -18.58 12.02 -18.28
N TYR A 1007 -19.18 10.86 -18.01
CA TYR A 1007 -20.08 10.20 -18.97
C TYR A 1007 -21.48 10.83 -18.97
N MET A 1008 -21.94 11.28 -17.80
CA MET A 1008 -23.27 11.89 -17.63
C MET A 1008 -23.44 13.17 -18.45
N ARG A 1009 -22.42 14.05 -18.50
CA ARG A 1009 -22.48 15.30 -19.29
C ARG A 1009 -22.62 15.04 -20.79
N LYS A 1010 -21.99 13.98 -21.31
CA LYS A 1010 -22.10 13.57 -22.72
C LYS A 1010 -23.45 12.93 -23.01
N LYS A 1011 -23.93 12.07 -22.10
CA LYS A 1011 -25.26 11.47 -22.22
C LYS A 1011 -26.37 12.52 -22.22
N VAL A 1012 -26.39 13.43 -21.24
CA VAL A 1012 -27.46 14.44 -21.15
C VAL A 1012 -27.43 15.41 -22.33
N GLN A 1013 -26.25 15.76 -22.84
CA GLN A 1013 -26.12 16.54 -24.07
C GLN A 1013 -26.83 15.85 -25.25
N LYS A 1014 -26.65 14.53 -25.36
CA LYS A 1014 -27.31 13.73 -26.39
C LYS A 1014 -28.82 13.59 -26.16
N ASP A 1015 -29.23 13.24 -24.94
CA ASP A 1015 -30.64 13.06 -24.60
C ASP A 1015 -31.43 14.37 -24.84
N LEU A 1016 -30.85 15.52 -24.49
CA LEU A 1016 -31.42 16.85 -24.76
C LEU A 1016 -31.58 17.11 -26.26
N PHE A 1017 -30.55 16.83 -27.06
CA PHE A 1017 -30.60 16.96 -28.51
C PHE A 1017 -31.67 16.04 -29.13
N GLU A 1018 -31.77 14.78 -28.69
CA GLU A 1018 -32.79 13.84 -29.17
C GLU A 1018 -34.21 14.30 -28.82
N GLN A 1019 -34.44 14.86 -27.63
CA GLN A 1019 -35.74 15.45 -27.28
C GLN A 1019 -36.05 16.71 -28.11
N GLN A 1020 -35.04 17.54 -28.41
CA GLN A 1020 -35.21 18.71 -29.27
C GLN A 1020 -35.64 18.30 -30.69
N VAL A 1021 -34.98 17.30 -31.28
CA VAL A 1021 -35.36 16.78 -32.61
C VAL A 1021 -36.80 16.24 -32.64
N LEU A 1022 -37.27 15.63 -31.55
CA LEU A 1022 -38.67 15.20 -31.44
C LEU A 1022 -39.65 16.38 -31.35
N LEU A 1023 -39.24 17.45 -30.67
CA LEU A 1023 -40.03 18.67 -30.52
C LEU A 1023 -40.15 19.43 -31.86
N ASP A 1024 -39.06 19.55 -32.60
CA ASP A 1024 -39.00 20.24 -33.90
C ASP A 1024 -39.95 19.64 -34.95
N ARG A 1025 -40.36 18.36 -34.78
CA ARG A 1025 -41.35 17.70 -35.64
C ARG A 1025 -42.76 18.28 -35.54
N PHE A 1026 -43.07 19.02 -34.47
CA PHE A 1026 -44.34 19.74 -34.33
C PHE A 1026 -44.31 21.11 -35.03
N GLY A 1027 -43.18 21.47 -35.67
CA GLY A 1027 -42.92 22.78 -36.26
C GLY A 1027 -42.03 23.62 -35.33
N VAL A 1028 -41.23 24.50 -35.94
CA VAL A 1028 -40.58 25.58 -35.20
C VAL A 1028 -41.68 26.58 -34.85
N VAL A 1029 -41.87 26.87 -33.57
CA VAL A 1029 -42.57 28.10 -33.20
C VAL A 1029 -41.55 29.20 -33.47
N ASP A 1030 -41.61 29.81 -34.66
CA ASP A 1030 -40.81 31.00 -34.95
C ASP A 1030 -41.20 32.08 -33.92
N ASP A 1031 -40.21 32.47 -33.12
CA ASP A 1031 -40.10 33.63 -32.22
C ASP A 1031 -41.27 33.99 -31.28
N TRP A 1032 -40.95 34.02 -29.98
CA TRP A 1032 -41.43 35.03 -29.03
C TRP A 1032 -40.25 35.64 -28.29
#